data_AF-A0A0G4G1I6-F1
#
_entry.id   AF-A0A0G4G1I6-F1
#
_cell.length_a   1.000
_cell.length_b   1.000
_cell.length_c   1.000
_cell.angle_alpha   90.00
_cell.angle_beta   90.00
_cell.angle_gamma   90.00
#
_symmetry.space_group_name_H-M   'P 1'
#
loop_
_entity.id
_entity.type
_entity.pdbx_description
1 polymer ?
#
loop_
_entity_poly.entity_id
_entity_poly.type
_entity_poly.pdbx_seq_one_letter_code
_entity_poly.pdbx_strand_id
1 'polypeptide(L)'
;MATDSKENVQEASPGGNSTSLFPDFVLIGDEFSSLRRMVVQYVCAKAMLERAIAKTPQGPEGRIADLSDKEFGQVYRQVECFGADFSEACVKLKEVQHAFKDTFQAASHCTGKGYKTDAGWVWQMNFDTEESIEVRKKKLSAAAAVRSTAIVRDLVLVRGFFQSIFWLFCSESNELYPNWMTEVINDQRLKATGMLQHRIPALVPWGFVPRLCGARLLSICLENWPRLRYHIWACPAFVRGLKTLIQQAEPCSLMMDCAALDSVLYLLTALSNGSHTDCNKPLLLYREAVEVLNSCEAGGRLDFSRYFRACYRFQEAGWKGSKEKQTMVEKLGASAFSIFKWGFYVRVLQHFGMTADIVRAERTAFASPDPDTSTSGDALCLFEHALKADASLDPEVNSGFQTAYRSIILPYRAKALEMVLQNPKVMKEAEKGKVRVLQALYKMDSQFEVLVRERQDREGEGEGDEQEEQHRFPSPLPAWLFTAALILRLESSLRPAERRSLNPPLDESNRSTAQCALLDWLRLDRKTDNPSSLLSKVPLCNVSSFLDKEVTKASCLIQQQKQTQGKTLIAESEESQESEKTAAACQLLALACRESPLEEHIEEEGQSPRKKAEREAQPTQGQSGTLSTQVSNERRPSLPNAIAVSVPDRNRTYVPLRSRSEVKAVYPFACDNCGKEKRKSQNCVGCKLAVYCSRE
;
A
#
# COMPACT_ATOMS: atom_id res chain seq x y z
N MET A 1 -0.29 -60.47 24.11
CA MET A 1 1.16 -60.41 23.92
C MET A 1 1.44 -59.26 22.97
N ALA A 2 1.77 -58.10 23.55
CA ALA A 2 2.05 -56.88 22.82
C ALA A 2 3.57 -56.81 22.57
N THR A 3 3.96 -56.75 21.30
CA THR A 3 5.35 -56.49 20.91
C THR A 3 5.49 -55.02 20.57
N ASP A 4 6.07 -54.29 21.53
CA ASP A 4 6.65 -52.96 21.38
C ASP A 4 7.62 -52.94 20.19
N SER A 5 7.19 -52.33 19.09
CA SER A 5 8.06 -51.93 17.99
C SER A 5 8.28 -50.43 18.13
N LYS A 6 9.25 -50.07 18.97
CA LYS A 6 9.86 -48.74 18.95
C LYS A 6 10.63 -48.60 17.62
N GLU A 7 9.95 -48.07 16.61
CA GLU A 7 10.64 -47.51 15.45
C GLU A 7 11.50 -46.34 15.91
N ASN A 8 12.80 -46.59 16.02
CA ASN A 8 13.83 -45.56 16.07
C ASN A 8 13.80 -44.81 14.73
N VAL A 9 12.98 -43.76 14.65
CA VAL A 9 13.23 -42.67 13.72
C VAL A 9 14.48 -41.96 14.23
N GLN A 10 15.65 -42.41 13.78
CA GLN A 10 16.85 -41.60 13.83
C GLN A 10 16.56 -40.35 13.01
N GLU A 11 16.25 -39.24 13.70
CA GLU A 11 16.37 -37.91 13.12
C GLU A 11 17.78 -37.82 12.52
N ALA A 12 17.86 -37.85 11.20
CA ALA A 12 19.09 -37.56 10.49
C ALA A 12 19.51 -36.15 10.89
N SER A 13 20.38 -36.04 11.89
CA SER A 13 21.06 -34.79 12.23
C SER A 13 21.69 -34.30 10.94
N PRO A 14 21.36 -33.10 10.44
CA PRO A 14 21.95 -32.56 9.23
C PRO A 14 23.43 -32.27 9.52
N GLY A 15 24.28 -33.28 9.36
CA GLY A 15 25.72 -33.25 9.63
C GLY A 15 26.54 -32.47 8.60
N GLY A 16 25.90 -31.58 7.83
CA GLY A 16 26.57 -30.62 6.98
C GLY A 16 26.80 -29.33 7.78
N ASN A 17 28.06 -28.87 7.84
CA ASN A 17 28.54 -27.67 8.54
C ASN A 17 27.56 -26.47 8.49
N SER A 18 26.62 -26.43 9.44
CA SER A 18 25.68 -25.31 9.66
C SER A 18 26.41 -24.03 10.07
N THR A 19 27.67 -24.16 10.49
CA THR A 19 28.63 -23.08 10.75
C THR A 19 28.97 -22.25 9.52
N SER A 20 28.62 -22.67 8.29
CA SER A 20 28.95 -21.93 7.06
C SER A 20 27.92 -20.88 6.62
N LEU A 21 26.73 -20.82 7.24
CA LEU A 21 25.67 -19.89 6.81
C LEU A 21 25.82 -18.48 7.42
N PHE A 22 26.30 -18.39 8.67
CA PHE A 22 26.44 -17.13 9.39
C PHE A 22 27.89 -16.67 9.34
N PRO A 23 28.16 -15.45 8.85
CA PRO A 23 29.41 -14.77 9.15
C PRO A 23 29.54 -14.54 10.66
N ASP A 24 30.75 -14.59 11.21
CA ASP A 24 31.03 -14.49 12.65
C ASP A 24 30.54 -13.18 13.30
N PHE A 25 30.26 -12.16 12.48
CA PHE A 25 29.85 -10.82 12.94
C PHE A 25 28.33 -10.59 12.92
N VAL A 26 27.53 -11.54 12.44
CA VAL A 26 26.08 -11.37 12.22
C VAL A 26 25.29 -11.95 13.39
N LEU A 27 24.36 -11.16 13.95
CA LEU A 27 23.50 -11.58 15.05
C LEU A 27 24.28 -12.19 16.23
N ILE A 28 25.34 -11.53 16.70
CA ILE A 28 26.17 -12.01 17.82
C ILE A 28 25.35 -12.01 19.12
N GLY A 29 25.47 -13.07 19.93
CA GLY A 29 24.85 -13.19 21.25
C GLY A 29 23.88 -14.37 21.36
N ASP A 30 23.61 -14.82 22.58
CA ASP A 30 22.71 -15.93 22.87
C ASP A 30 21.24 -15.55 22.67
N GLU A 31 20.91 -14.27 22.79
CA GLU A 31 19.57 -13.72 22.57
C GLU A 31 19.09 -13.89 21.13
N PHE A 32 20.01 -14.03 20.16
CA PHE A 32 19.66 -14.27 18.75
C PHE A 32 19.77 -15.75 18.35
N SER A 33 20.11 -16.66 19.27
CA SER A 33 20.29 -18.09 18.97
C SER A 33 19.03 -18.73 18.37
N SER A 34 17.86 -18.41 18.91
CA SER A 34 16.57 -18.83 18.36
C SER A 34 16.34 -18.29 16.96
N LEU A 35 16.69 -17.02 16.70
CA LEU A 35 16.52 -16.40 15.38
C LEU A 35 17.46 -17.05 14.35
N ARG A 36 18.73 -17.28 14.71
CA ARG A 36 19.68 -18.02 13.87
C ARG A 36 19.15 -19.41 13.51
N ARG A 37 18.60 -20.14 14.50
CA ARG A 37 17.97 -21.46 14.26
C ARG A 37 16.82 -21.37 13.26
N MET A 38 15.93 -20.38 13.39
CA MET A 38 14.81 -20.20 12.47
C MET A 38 15.27 -19.89 11.04
N VAL A 39 16.32 -19.08 10.88
CA VAL A 39 16.91 -18.79 9.56
C VAL A 39 17.46 -20.05 8.90
N VAL A 40 18.20 -20.89 9.64
CA VAL A 40 18.68 -22.19 9.12
C VAL A 40 17.51 -23.06 8.71
N GLN A 41 16.50 -23.19 9.58
CA GLN A 41 15.31 -23.99 9.30
C GLN A 41 14.56 -23.50 8.06
N TYR A 42 14.52 -22.18 7.83
CA TYR A 42 13.86 -21.60 6.67
C TYR A 42 14.60 -21.93 5.37
N VAL A 43 15.94 -21.77 5.36
CA VAL A 43 16.78 -22.14 4.21
C VAL A 43 16.67 -23.65 3.93
N CYS A 44 16.65 -24.48 4.98
CA CYS A 44 16.43 -25.93 4.84
C CYS A 44 15.04 -26.26 4.29
N ALA A 45 13.98 -25.59 4.75
CA ALA A 45 12.62 -25.80 4.27
C ALA A 45 12.49 -25.40 2.79
N LYS A 46 13.15 -24.31 2.37
CA LYS A 46 13.26 -23.94 0.95
C LYS A 46 14.02 -25.00 0.14
N ALA A 47 15.12 -25.55 0.66
CA ALA A 47 15.85 -26.63 0.00
C ALA A 47 15.04 -27.94 -0.09
N MET A 48 14.17 -28.23 0.89
CA MET A 48 13.20 -29.32 0.78
C MET A 48 12.22 -29.08 -0.37
N LEU A 49 11.70 -27.87 -0.50
CA LEU A 49 10.82 -27.49 -1.58
C LEU A 49 11.49 -27.63 -2.96
N GLU A 50 12.74 -27.16 -3.11
CA GLU A 50 13.51 -27.34 -4.34
C GLU A 50 13.73 -28.82 -4.69
N ARG A 51 13.97 -29.68 -3.69
CA ARG A 51 14.08 -31.13 -3.91
C ARG A 51 12.76 -31.75 -4.34
N ALA A 52 11.63 -31.29 -3.79
CA ALA A 52 10.31 -31.73 -4.23
C ALA A 52 10.06 -31.32 -5.69
N ILE A 53 10.38 -30.07 -6.06
CA ILE A 53 10.26 -29.55 -7.44
C ILE A 53 11.22 -30.28 -8.40
N ALA A 54 12.44 -30.63 -7.97
CA ALA A 54 13.35 -31.40 -8.80
C ALA A 54 12.83 -32.84 -9.10
N LYS A 55 11.92 -33.35 -8.27
CA LYS A 55 11.22 -34.63 -8.48
C LYS A 55 9.90 -34.48 -9.24
N THR A 56 9.57 -33.29 -9.74
CA THR A 56 8.37 -33.06 -10.54
C THR A 56 8.33 -34.08 -11.69
N PRO A 57 7.26 -34.90 -11.78
CA PRO A 57 7.14 -35.89 -12.84
C PRO A 57 7.23 -35.24 -14.21
N GLN A 58 7.77 -35.98 -15.19
CA GLN A 58 7.73 -35.53 -16.58
C GLN A 58 6.28 -35.55 -17.05
N GLY A 59 5.85 -34.49 -17.74
CA GLY A 59 4.53 -34.46 -18.35
C GLY A 59 4.41 -35.59 -19.38
N PRO A 60 3.24 -36.24 -19.50
CA PRO A 60 3.02 -37.24 -20.53
C PRO A 60 3.10 -36.62 -21.93
N GLU A 61 3.46 -37.43 -22.93
CA GLU A 61 3.41 -37.00 -24.33
C GLU A 61 1.94 -36.90 -24.79
N GLY A 62 1.53 -35.72 -25.25
CA GLY A 62 0.15 -35.46 -25.71
C GLY A 62 -0.74 -34.81 -24.66
N ARG A 63 -2.06 -34.77 -24.93
CA ARG A 63 -3.03 -34.19 -23.98
C ARG A 63 -3.38 -35.22 -22.92
N ILE A 64 -3.58 -34.78 -21.67
CA ILE A 64 -4.01 -35.67 -20.57
C ILE A 64 -5.29 -36.45 -20.93
N ALA A 65 -6.20 -35.81 -21.66
CA ALA A 65 -7.47 -36.39 -22.12
C ALA A 65 -7.30 -37.58 -23.08
N ASP A 66 -6.17 -37.67 -23.79
CA ASP A 66 -5.91 -38.72 -24.78
C ASP A 66 -5.29 -39.98 -24.15
N LEU A 67 -4.86 -39.90 -22.88
CA LEU A 67 -4.26 -41.03 -22.17
C LEU A 67 -5.30 -42.11 -21.88
N SER A 68 -4.90 -43.39 -22.01
CA SER A 68 -5.70 -44.49 -21.50
C SER A 68 -5.87 -44.37 -19.98
N ASP A 69 -6.92 -44.99 -19.42
CA ASP A 69 -7.15 -44.96 -17.97
C ASP A 69 -5.97 -45.51 -17.16
N LYS A 70 -5.24 -46.48 -17.73
CA LYS A 70 -4.05 -47.06 -17.12
C LYS A 70 -2.89 -46.05 -17.08
N GLU A 71 -2.62 -45.36 -18.18
CA GLU A 71 -1.58 -44.34 -18.28
C GLU A 71 -1.91 -43.15 -17.39
N PHE A 72 -3.17 -42.69 -17.44
CA PHE A 72 -3.66 -41.65 -16.55
C PHE A 72 -3.48 -42.03 -15.07
N GLY A 73 -3.82 -43.26 -14.68
CA GLY A 73 -3.64 -43.75 -13.31
C GLY A 73 -2.18 -43.83 -12.86
N GLN A 74 -1.21 -43.93 -13.79
CA GLN A 74 0.21 -43.84 -13.48
C GLN A 74 0.65 -42.39 -13.28
N VAL A 75 0.31 -41.50 -14.24
CA VAL A 75 0.58 -40.06 -14.16
C VAL A 75 -0.04 -39.48 -12.88
N TYR A 76 -1.28 -39.84 -12.58
CA TYR A 76 -1.98 -39.42 -11.37
C TYR A 76 -1.24 -39.83 -10.09
N ARG A 77 -0.76 -41.07 -9.98
CA ARG A 77 0.00 -41.52 -8.81
C ARG A 77 1.31 -40.74 -8.64
N GLN A 78 1.98 -40.41 -9.74
CA GLN A 78 3.18 -39.57 -9.69
C GLN A 78 2.86 -38.15 -9.21
N VAL A 79 1.74 -37.57 -9.67
CA VAL A 79 1.25 -36.27 -9.18
C VAL A 79 0.86 -36.32 -7.70
N GLU A 80 0.25 -37.41 -7.24
CA GLU A 80 -0.09 -37.63 -5.82
C GLU A 80 1.19 -37.69 -4.95
N CYS A 81 2.20 -38.46 -5.36
CA CYS A 81 3.49 -38.54 -4.65
C CYS A 81 4.23 -37.20 -4.61
N PHE A 82 4.33 -36.51 -5.76
CA PHE A 82 4.89 -35.16 -5.81
C PHE A 82 4.13 -34.20 -4.89
N GLY A 83 2.81 -34.30 -4.91
CA GLY A 83 1.93 -33.46 -4.09
C GLY A 83 2.14 -33.65 -2.59
N ALA A 84 2.37 -34.88 -2.14
CA ALA A 84 2.70 -35.17 -0.74
C ALA A 84 4.03 -34.51 -0.31
N ASP A 85 5.10 -34.72 -1.08
CA ASP A 85 6.43 -34.13 -0.84
C ASP A 85 6.34 -32.58 -0.85
N PHE A 86 5.62 -32.00 -1.80
CA PHE A 86 5.44 -30.56 -1.94
C PHE A 86 4.62 -29.97 -0.77
N SER A 87 3.53 -30.64 -0.38
CA SER A 87 2.69 -30.23 0.74
C SER A 87 3.47 -30.26 2.06
N GLU A 88 4.28 -31.30 2.30
CA GLU A 88 5.13 -31.38 3.49
C GLU A 88 6.11 -30.20 3.57
N ALA A 89 6.79 -29.87 2.46
CA ALA A 89 7.67 -28.72 2.38
C ALA A 89 6.93 -27.39 2.64
N CYS A 90 5.71 -27.24 2.12
CA CYS A 90 4.89 -26.04 2.34
C CYS A 90 4.40 -25.90 3.79
N VAL A 91 4.00 -27.01 4.42
CA VAL A 91 3.66 -27.03 5.86
C VAL A 91 4.88 -26.59 6.67
N LYS A 92 6.07 -27.12 6.36
CA LYS A 92 7.29 -26.76 7.06
C LYS A 92 7.65 -25.29 6.88
N LEU A 93 7.53 -24.75 5.67
CA LEU A 93 7.73 -23.33 5.39
C LEU A 93 6.80 -22.44 6.22
N LYS A 94 5.52 -22.82 6.33
CA LYS A 94 4.51 -22.08 7.11
C LYS A 94 4.82 -22.10 8.60
N GLU A 95 5.17 -23.26 9.17
CA GLU A 95 5.59 -23.38 10.56
C GLU A 95 6.79 -22.46 10.87
N VAL A 96 7.82 -22.54 10.04
CA VAL A 96 9.04 -21.74 10.22
C VAL A 96 8.76 -20.26 10.03
N GLN A 97 7.90 -19.87 9.08
CA GLN A 97 7.48 -18.48 8.88
C GLN A 97 6.81 -17.90 10.14
N HIS A 98 5.90 -18.66 10.76
CA HIS A 98 5.23 -18.25 12.00
C HIS A 98 6.23 -18.14 13.16
N ALA A 99 7.05 -19.16 13.38
CA ALA A 99 8.06 -19.16 14.44
C ALA A 99 9.11 -18.06 14.24
N PHE A 100 9.48 -17.75 13.00
CA PHE A 100 10.38 -16.64 12.68
C PHE A 100 9.78 -15.30 13.11
N LYS A 101 8.51 -15.04 12.80
CA LYS A 101 7.83 -13.78 13.17
C LYS A 101 7.87 -13.58 14.69
N ASP A 102 7.48 -14.61 15.45
CA ASP A 102 7.44 -14.53 16.92
C ASP A 102 8.85 -14.33 17.50
N THR A 103 9.84 -15.03 16.96
CA THR A 103 11.24 -14.92 17.39
C THR A 103 11.85 -13.56 17.04
N PHE A 104 11.53 -13.02 15.85
CA PHE A 104 11.97 -11.71 15.43
C PHE A 104 11.39 -10.60 16.30
N GLN A 105 10.09 -10.68 16.61
CA GLN A 105 9.42 -9.74 17.52
C GLN A 105 10.04 -9.81 18.92
N ALA A 106 10.24 -11.00 19.47
CA ALA A 106 10.93 -11.18 20.75
C ALA A 106 12.33 -10.53 20.73
N ALA A 107 13.15 -10.83 19.72
CA ALA A 107 14.49 -10.28 19.59
C ALA A 107 14.51 -8.75 19.43
N SER A 108 13.53 -8.18 18.73
CA SER A 108 13.41 -6.73 18.50
C SER A 108 13.04 -5.97 19.77
N HIS A 109 12.27 -6.58 20.67
CA HIS A 109 11.81 -5.96 21.92
C HIS A 109 12.73 -6.20 23.13
N CYS A 110 13.78 -7.03 23.03
CA CYS A 110 14.67 -7.43 24.14
C CYS A 110 15.60 -6.31 24.71
N THR A 111 15.21 -5.03 24.70
CA THR A 111 16.06 -3.93 25.20
C THR A 111 16.06 -3.78 26.73
N GLY A 112 15.41 -4.67 27.48
CA GLY A 112 15.49 -4.72 28.95
C GLY A 112 15.40 -6.14 29.52
N LYS A 113 15.61 -6.31 30.83
CA LYS A 113 15.29 -7.57 31.51
C LYS A 113 13.78 -7.60 31.75
N GLY A 114 13.02 -8.14 30.79
CA GLY A 114 11.61 -8.45 30.99
C GLY A 114 11.45 -9.84 31.58
N TYR A 115 10.63 -9.99 32.62
CA TYR A 115 10.20 -11.31 33.08
C TYR A 115 8.79 -11.59 32.55
N LYS A 116 8.56 -12.86 32.20
CA LYS A 116 7.24 -13.33 31.81
C LYS A 116 6.40 -13.52 33.09
N THR A 117 5.31 -12.79 33.19
CA THR A 117 4.26 -13.01 34.19
C THR A 117 3.11 -13.79 33.56
N ASP A 118 2.21 -14.36 34.38
CA ASP A 118 1.00 -15.04 33.89
C ASP A 118 0.05 -14.12 33.10
N ALA A 119 0.22 -12.80 33.24
CA ALA A 119 -0.53 -11.77 32.50
C ALA A 119 0.19 -11.29 31.21
N GLY A 120 1.41 -11.77 30.93
CA GLY A 120 2.23 -11.34 29.80
C GLY A 120 3.63 -10.85 30.20
N TRP A 121 4.36 -10.29 29.23
CA TRP A 121 5.70 -9.73 29.45
C TRP A 121 5.63 -8.39 30.19
N VAL A 122 6.28 -8.30 31.35
CA VAL A 122 6.42 -7.05 32.14
C VAL A 122 7.89 -6.66 32.18
N TRP A 123 8.21 -5.44 31.73
CA TRP A 123 9.57 -4.90 31.68
C TRP A 123 9.82 -4.04 32.92
N GLN A 124 10.76 -4.44 33.78
CA GLN A 124 11.19 -3.63 34.92
C GLN A 124 12.58 -3.06 34.59
N MET A 125 12.68 -1.74 34.47
CA MET A 125 13.96 -1.05 34.39
C MET A 125 14.07 -0.10 35.59
N ASN A 126 15.15 -0.23 36.34
CA ASN A 126 15.46 0.65 37.46
C ASN A 126 15.98 1.98 36.89
N PHE A 127 15.13 3.01 36.89
CA PHE A 127 15.53 4.38 36.60
C PHE A 127 14.86 5.34 37.59
N ASP A 128 15.68 6.05 38.35
CA ASP A 128 15.31 6.90 39.50
C ASP A 128 14.82 8.32 39.12
N THR A 129 14.21 8.54 37.95
CA THR A 129 13.79 9.89 37.53
C THR A 129 12.34 9.96 37.00
N GLU A 130 11.62 11.02 37.39
CA GLU A 130 10.24 11.41 37.03
C GLU A 130 10.00 11.70 35.53
N GLU A 131 10.61 10.94 34.63
CA GLU A 131 10.29 11.04 33.21
C GLU A 131 8.87 10.51 32.93
N SER A 132 8.06 11.29 32.20
CA SER A 132 6.69 10.89 31.82
C SER A 132 6.68 9.52 31.13
N ILE A 133 5.67 8.70 31.46
CA ILE A 133 5.43 7.37 30.88
C ILE A 133 5.41 7.43 29.34
N GLU A 134 4.95 8.54 28.77
CA GLU A 134 4.83 8.74 27.32
C GLU A 134 6.19 8.89 26.64
N VAL A 135 7.08 9.71 27.22
CA VAL A 135 8.45 9.88 26.74
C VAL A 135 9.23 8.57 26.82
N ARG A 136 9.02 7.79 27.89
CA ARG A 136 9.60 6.45 28.04
C ARG A 136 9.14 5.48 26.96
N LYS A 137 7.83 5.45 26.65
CA LYS A 137 7.28 4.64 25.56
C LYS A 137 7.87 5.03 24.20
N LYS A 138 8.01 6.34 23.93
CA LYS A 138 8.63 6.85 22.69
C LYS A 138 10.08 6.41 22.57
N LYS A 139 10.88 6.53 23.64
CA LYS A 139 12.28 6.06 23.67
C LYS A 139 12.41 4.55 23.46
N LEU A 140 11.58 3.75 24.13
CA LEU A 140 11.58 2.29 23.98
C LEU A 140 11.17 1.87 22.56
N SER A 141 10.18 2.54 21.98
CA SER A 141 9.75 2.31 20.60
C SER A 141 10.86 2.64 19.60
N ALA A 142 11.55 3.77 19.76
CA ALA A 142 12.69 4.15 18.93
C ALA A 142 13.85 3.15 19.05
N ALA A 143 14.21 2.74 20.28
CA ALA A 143 15.27 1.75 20.50
C ALA A 143 14.94 0.38 19.88
N ALA A 144 13.70 -0.08 20.03
CA ALA A 144 13.23 -1.32 19.40
C ALA A 144 13.30 -1.24 17.87
N ALA A 145 12.95 -0.09 17.28
CA ALA A 145 12.99 0.09 15.83
C ALA A 145 14.42 0.19 15.27
N VAL A 146 15.35 0.84 15.99
CA VAL A 146 16.78 0.82 15.65
C VAL A 146 17.34 -0.60 15.71
N ARG A 147 16.98 -1.35 16.75
CA ARG A 147 17.40 -2.74 16.92
C ARG A 147 16.83 -3.65 15.84
N SER A 148 15.54 -3.57 15.56
CA SER A 148 14.91 -4.38 14.50
C SER A 148 15.53 -4.08 13.13
N THR A 149 15.89 -2.82 12.88
CA THR A 149 16.65 -2.42 11.69
C THR A 149 18.02 -3.07 11.63
N ALA A 150 18.77 -3.08 12.74
CA ALA A 150 20.06 -3.76 12.81
C ALA A 150 19.92 -5.27 12.57
N ILE A 151 18.93 -5.92 13.19
CA ILE A 151 18.64 -7.35 12.99
C ILE A 151 18.37 -7.65 11.52
N VAL A 152 17.53 -6.87 10.83
CA VAL A 152 17.25 -7.10 9.40
C VAL A 152 18.49 -6.89 8.55
N ARG A 153 19.30 -5.85 8.81
CA ARG A 153 20.56 -5.62 8.09
C ARG A 153 21.52 -6.79 8.24
N ASP A 154 21.56 -7.41 9.41
CA ASP A 154 22.36 -8.60 9.69
C ASP A 154 21.81 -9.84 8.97
N LEU A 155 20.50 -10.05 9.05
CA LEU A 155 19.82 -11.17 8.40
C LEU A 155 20.03 -11.20 6.88
N VAL A 156 20.01 -10.05 6.20
CA VAL A 156 20.24 -10.00 4.75
C VAL A 156 21.67 -10.37 4.34
N LEU A 157 22.62 -10.34 5.28
CA LEU A 157 24.00 -10.78 5.07
C LEU A 157 24.17 -12.30 5.28
N VAL A 158 23.18 -12.97 5.89
CA VAL A 158 23.21 -14.43 6.07
C VAL A 158 23.08 -15.11 4.72
N ARG A 159 24.03 -16.00 4.41
CA ARG A 159 24.12 -16.66 3.11
C ARG A 159 22.83 -17.42 2.80
N GLY A 160 22.25 -17.13 1.65
CA GLY A 160 21.06 -17.82 1.15
C GLY A 160 19.73 -17.41 1.80
N PHE A 161 19.72 -16.61 2.87
CA PHE A 161 18.47 -16.23 3.55
C PHE A 161 17.61 -15.30 2.67
N PHE A 162 18.12 -14.11 2.33
CA PHE A 162 17.37 -13.15 1.51
C PHE A 162 17.09 -13.72 0.11
N GLN A 163 18.03 -14.46 -0.48
CA GLN A 163 17.84 -15.15 -1.74
C GLN A 163 16.68 -16.16 -1.66
N SER A 164 16.52 -16.89 -0.55
CA SER A 164 15.41 -17.82 -0.36
C SER A 164 14.07 -17.10 -0.27
N ILE A 165 13.99 -16.02 0.51
CA ILE A 165 12.79 -15.17 0.61
C ILE A 165 12.40 -14.66 -0.78
N PHE A 166 13.37 -14.10 -1.49
CA PHE A 166 13.14 -13.46 -2.77
C PHE A 166 12.79 -14.47 -3.86
N TRP A 167 13.44 -15.64 -3.86
CA TRP A 167 13.10 -16.74 -4.76
C TRP A 167 11.66 -17.18 -4.51
N LEU A 168 11.29 -17.52 -3.27
CA LEU A 168 9.94 -17.96 -2.92
C LEU A 168 8.87 -16.93 -3.33
N PHE A 169 9.14 -15.64 -3.11
CA PHE A 169 8.26 -14.54 -3.50
C PHE A 169 8.13 -14.40 -5.03
N CYS A 170 9.24 -14.48 -5.77
CA CYS A 170 9.26 -14.24 -7.21
C CYS A 170 8.94 -15.49 -8.06
N SER A 171 9.04 -16.70 -7.51
CA SER A 171 8.85 -17.96 -8.24
C SER A 171 7.52 -17.95 -8.98
N GLU A 172 7.55 -18.22 -10.28
CA GLU A 172 6.34 -18.31 -11.09
C GLU A 172 5.57 -19.58 -10.74
N SER A 173 4.23 -19.54 -10.76
CA SER A 173 3.42 -20.72 -10.40
C SER A 173 3.75 -21.93 -11.27
N ASN A 174 4.11 -21.71 -12.53
CA ASN A 174 4.48 -22.77 -13.47
C ASN A 174 5.83 -23.42 -13.14
N GLU A 175 6.72 -22.73 -12.41
CA GLU A 175 7.99 -23.29 -11.93
C GLU A 175 7.78 -24.20 -10.72
N LEU A 176 6.81 -23.87 -9.86
CA LEU A 176 6.47 -24.66 -8.69
C LEU A 176 5.52 -25.82 -9.04
N TYR A 177 4.65 -25.59 -10.04
CA TYR A 177 3.54 -26.46 -10.38
C TYR A 177 3.25 -26.40 -11.89
N PRO A 178 3.77 -27.33 -12.70
CA PRO A 178 3.57 -27.33 -14.15
C PRO A 178 2.09 -27.35 -14.56
N ASN A 179 1.74 -26.63 -15.63
CA ASN A 179 0.37 -26.49 -16.12
C ASN A 179 -0.36 -27.82 -16.34
N TRP A 180 0.33 -28.84 -16.86
CA TRP A 180 -0.26 -30.16 -17.13
C TRP A 180 -0.74 -30.86 -15.86
N MET A 181 -0.17 -30.55 -14.68
CA MET A 181 -0.66 -31.11 -13.42
C MET A 181 -2.05 -30.54 -13.07
N THR A 182 -2.31 -29.27 -13.41
CA THR A 182 -3.64 -28.67 -13.30
C THR A 182 -4.65 -29.41 -14.19
N GLU A 183 -4.24 -29.85 -15.38
CA GLU A 183 -5.08 -30.66 -16.26
C GLU A 183 -5.39 -32.02 -15.62
N VAL A 184 -4.39 -32.68 -15.03
CA VAL A 184 -4.59 -33.95 -14.30
C VAL A 184 -5.56 -33.75 -13.14
N ILE A 185 -5.39 -32.72 -12.30
CA ILE A 185 -6.29 -32.46 -11.16
C ILE A 185 -7.73 -32.20 -11.62
N ASN A 186 -7.92 -31.54 -12.76
CA ASN A 186 -9.24 -31.17 -13.25
C ASN A 186 -9.91 -32.23 -14.15
N ASP A 187 -9.21 -33.34 -14.43
CA ASP A 187 -9.69 -34.41 -15.29
C ASP A 187 -10.99 -35.05 -14.74
N GLN A 188 -11.95 -35.31 -15.63
CA GLN A 188 -13.27 -35.85 -15.26
C GLN A 188 -13.19 -37.25 -14.65
N ARG A 189 -12.17 -38.05 -15.00
CA ARG A 189 -11.97 -39.41 -14.46
C ARG A 189 -11.77 -39.40 -12.96
N LEU A 190 -11.11 -38.37 -12.41
CA LEU A 190 -10.97 -38.20 -10.97
C LEU A 190 -12.29 -37.81 -10.30
N LYS A 191 -13.18 -37.12 -11.01
CA LYS A 191 -14.52 -36.74 -10.49
C LYS A 191 -15.42 -37.97 -10.40
N ALA A 192 -15.35 -38.84 -11.42
CA ALA A 192 -16.14 -40.07 -11.49
C ALA A 192 -15.75 -41.11 -10.42
N THR A 193 -14.48 -41.15 -10.01
CA THR A 193 -13.99 -42.14 -9.03
C THR A 193 -14.28 -41.77 -7.57
N GLY A 194 -14.82 -40.58 -7.29
CA GLY A 194 -15.07 -40.10 -5.91
C GLY A 194 -13.80 -39.86 -5.09
N MET A 195 -12.61 -40.19 -5.63
CA MET A 195 -11.31 -40.02 -4.97
C MET A 195 -10.91 -38.55 -4.80
N LEU A 196 -11.52 -37.65 -5.58
CA LEU A 196 -11.26 -36.21 -5.53
C LEU A 196 -11.62 -35.54 -4.20
N GLN A 197 -12.52 -36.08 -3.39
CA GLN A 197 -13.01 -35.35 -2.21
C GLN A 197 -12.03 -35.29 -1.03
N HIS A 198 -11.00 -36.15 -0.96
CA HIS A 198 -10.21 -36.28 0.28
C HIS A 198 -8.69 -36.06 0.16
N ARG A 199 -8.09 -36.09 -1.03
CA ARG A 199 -6.61 -36.05 -1.15
C ARG A 199 -6.03 -34.93 -2.01
N ILE A 200 -6.66 -34.62 -3.14
CA ILE A 200 -6.15 -33.66 -4.13
C ILE A 200 -6.53 -32.19 -3.88
N PRO A 201 -7.70 -31.86 -3.27
CA PRO A 201 -8.07 -30.47 -2.99
C PRO A 201 -7.06 -29.73 -2.10
N ALA A 202 -6.14 -30.46 -1.46
CA ALA A 202 -4.99 -29.89 -0.77
C ALA A 202 -4.00 -29.21 -1.73
N LEU A 203 -3.71 -29.78 -2.91
CA LEU A 203 -2.60 -29.33 -3.77
C LEU A 203 -2.80 -27.97 -4.43
N VAL A 204 -4.02 -27.65 -4.84
CA VAL A 204 -4.32 -26.37 -5.51
C VAL A 204 -4.09 -25.16 -4.58
N PRO A 205 -4.51 -25.19 -3.30
CA PRO A 205 -4.12 -24.17 -2.31
C PRO A 205 -2.61 -24.06 -2.08
N TRP A 206 -1.87 -25.17 -2.12
CA TRP A 206 -0.44 -25.17 -1.72
C TRP A 206 0.47 -24.47 -2.72
N GLY A 207 0.13 -24.42 -4.02
CA GLY A 207 0.97 -23.76 -5.03
C GLY A 207 1.25 -22.28 -4.74
N PHE A 208 0.42 -21.64 -3.91
CA PHE A 208 0.57 -20.25 -3.50
C PHE A 208 1.30 -20.06 -2.16
N VAL A 209 1.37 -21.10 -1.33
CA VAL A 209 1.94 -21.02 0.03
C VAL A 209 3.42 -20.61 0.05
N PRO A 210 4.31 -21.13 -0.82
CA PRO A 210 5.69 -20.66 -0.89
C PRO A 210 5.79 -19.14 -1.09
N ARG A 211 5.01 -18.62 -2.04
CA ARG A 211 4.96 -17.19 -2.36
C ARG A 211 4.43 -16.36 -1.20
N LEU A 212 3.40 -16.83 -0.50
CA LEU A 212 2.89 -16.16 0.70
C LEU A 212 3.91 -16.13 1.83
N CYS A 213 4.64 -17.22 2.04
CA CYS A 213 5.71 -17.27 3.04
C CYS A 213 6.83 -16.29 2.70
N GLY A 214 7.24 -16.25 1.43
CA GLY A 214 8.20 -15.27 0.91
C GLY A 214 7.72 -13.84 1.10
N ALA A 215 6.47 -13.54 0.72
CA ALA A 215 5.86 -12.22 0.90
C ALA A 215 5.86 -11.77 2.36
N ARG A 216 5.42 -12.62 3.30
CA ARG A 216 5.37 -12.28 4.73
C ARG A 216 6.74 -11.99 5.34
N LEU A 217 7.76 -12.80 5.02
CA LEU A 217 9.11 -12.52 5.51
C LEU A 217 9.72 -11.29 4.85
N LEU A 218 9.42 -11.07 3.56
CA LEU A 218 9.82 -9.86 2.86
C LEU A 218 9.18 -8.62 3.50
N SER A 219 7.91 -8.67 3.89
CA SER A 219 7.25 -7.60 4.64
C SER A 219 7.98 -7.27 5.94
N ILE A 220 8.38 -8.27 6.73
CA ILE A 220 9.16 -8.04 7.96
C ILE A 220 10.48 -7.33 7.64
N CYS A 221 11.17 -7.72 6.57
CA CYS A 221 12.40 -7.05 6.14
C CYS A 221 12.13 -5.58 5.71
N LEU A 222 11.05 -5.33 4.98
CA LEU A 222 10.69 -4.00 4.46
C LEU A 222 10.13 -3.05 5.53
N GLU A 223 9.44 -3.58 6.54
CA GLU A 223 8.96 -2.82 7.71
C GLU A 223 10.11 -2.29 8.55
N ASN A 224 11.17 -3.10 8.69
CA ASN A 224 12.28 -2.81 9.58
C ASN A 224 13.52 -2.30 8.84
N TRP A 225 13.52 -2.21 7.50
CA TRP A 225 14.66 -1.64 6.76
C TRP A 225 14.21 -0.73 5.60
N PRO A 226 13.99 0.58 5.86
CA PRO A 226 13.46 1.53 4.88
C PRO A 226 14.28 1.65 3.60
N ARG A 227 15.62 1.51 3.68
CA ARG A 227 16.48 1.55 2.49
C ARG A 227 16.20 0.39 1.53
N LEU A 228 15.92 -0.81 2.06
CA LEU A 228 15.57 -1.96 1.22
C LEU A 228 14.31 -1.68 0.42
N ARG A 229 13.32 -1.03 1.03
CA ARG A 229 12.07 -0.64 0.36
C ARG A 229 12.31 0.28 -0.82
N TYR A 230 13.22 1.25 -0.71
CA TYR A 230 13.56 2.11 -1.84
C TYR A 230 14.19 1.30 -2.98
N HIS A 231 15.16 0.44 -2.65
CA HIS A 231 15.89 -0.33 -3.67
C HIS A 231 15.07 -1.43 -4.33
N ILE A 232 14.09 -2.01 -3.63
CA ILE A 232 13.36 -3.17 -4.15
C ILE A 232 12.47 -2.81 -5.36
N TRP A 233 12.00 -1.57 -5.46
CA TRP A 233 11.23 -1.08 -6.60
C TRP A 233 12.03 -1.04 -7.90
N ALA A 234 13.35 -0.92 -7.82
CA ALA A 234 14.23 -0.99 -8.98
C ALA A 234 14.43 -2.42 -9.50
N CYS A 235 13.91 -3.44 -8.81
CA CYS A 235 14.05 -4.84 -9.20
C CYS A 235 12.84 -5.32 -10.02
N PRO A 236 12.98 -5.61 -11.34
CA PRO A 236 11.86 -6.05 -12.16
C PRO A 236 11.21 -7.36 -11.69
N ALA A 237 12.02 -8.29 -11.14
CA ALA A 237 11.52 -9.55 -10.60
C ALA A 237 10.60 -9.31 -9.38
N PHE A 238 10.94 -8.34 -8.53
CA PHE A 238 10.08 -7.95 -7.41
C PHE A 238 8.75 -7.38 -7.90
N VAL A 239 8.80 -6.43 -8.84
CA VAL A 239 7.59 -5.78 -9.38
C VAL A 239 6.67 -6.81 -10.02
N ARG A 240 7.23 -7.74 -10.80
CA ARG A 240 6.49 -8.87 -11.38
C ARG A 240 5.88 -9.74 -10.28
N GLY A 241 6.69 -10.18 -9.32
CA GLY A 241 6.25 -11.01 -8.19
C GLY A 241 5.12 -10.35 -7.39
N LEU A 242 5.23 -9.05 -7.11
CA LEU A 242 4.20 -8.27 -6.41
C LEU A 242 2.90 -8.22 -7.23
N LYS A 243 2.99 -7.90 -8.52
CA LYS A 243 1.83 -7.83 -9.40
C LYS A 243 1.10 -9.16 -9.50
N THR A 244 1.86 -10.25 -9.70
CA THR A 244 1.29 -11.60 -9.76
C THR A 244 0.72 -12.03 -8.42
N LEU A 245 1.37 -11.69 -7.29
CA LEU A 245 0.83 -11.95 -5.95
C LEU A 245 -0.52 -11.26 -5.75
N ILE A 246 -0.61 -9.96 -6.11
CA ILE A 246 -1.87 -9.20 -6.03
C ILE A 246 -2.93 -9.93 -6.87
N GLN A 247 -2.67 -10.17 -8.16
CA GLN A 247 -3.62 -10.82 -9.08
C GLN A 247 -4.09 -12.20 -8.60
N GLN A 248 -3.19 -13.00 -8.04
CA GLN A 248 -3.52 -14.34 -7.53
C GLN A 248 -4.36 -14.31 -6.25
N ALA A 249 -4.28 -13.24 -5.45
CA ALA A 249 -5.15 -13.09 -4.28
C ALA A 249 -6.60 -12.74 -4.64
N GLU A 250 -6.86 -12.29 -5.88
CA GLU A 250 -8.19 -11.89 -6.33
C GLU A 250 -9.20 -13.05 -6.33
N PRO A 251 -8.93 -14.22 -6.98
CA PRO A 251 -9.89 -15.32 -7.00
C PRO A 251 -10.01 -16.02 -5.64
N CYS A 252 -8.93 -16.06 -4.85
CA CYS A 252 -8.93 -16.65 -3.50
C CYS A 252 -9.92 -15.95 -2.56
N SER A 253 -10.17 -14.65 -2.76
CA SER A 253 -11.18 -13.90 -1.99
C SER A 253 -12.61 -14.43 -2.16
N LEU A 254 -12.89 -15.15 -3.24
CA LEU A 254 -14.19 -15.79 -3.48
C LEU A 254 -14.33 -17.12 -2.74
N MET A 255 -13.21 -17.80 -2.42
CA MET A 255 -13.21 -19.17 -1.89
C MET A 255 -12.97 -19.26 -0.36
N MET A 256 -13.22 -18.18 0.39
CA MET A 256 -13.01 -18.07 1.84
C MET A 256 -11.56 -18.21 2.34
N ASP A 257 -10.56 -18.45 1.48
CA ASP A 257 -9.16 -18.45 1.91
C ASP A 257 -8.63 -17.03 2.06
N CYS A 258 -8.82 -16.53 3.28
CA CYS A 258 -8.43 -15.20 3.73
C CYS A 258 -6.90 -15.02 3.84
N ALA A 259 -6.11 -16.11 3.89
CA ALA A 259 -4.67 -16.03 4.16
C ALA A 259 -3.88 -15.39 3.00
N ALA A 260 -4.35 -15.59 1.77
CA ALA A 260 -3.79 -14.99 0.57
C ALA A 260 -3.86 -13.46 0.64
N LEU A 261 -5.07 -12.93 0.77
CA LEU A 261 -5.31 -11.49 0.83
C LEU A 261 -4.65 -10.84 2.05
N ASP A 262 -4.68 -11.50 3.21
CA ASP A 262 -3.96 -11.04 4.41
C ASP A 262 -2.47 -10.80 4.13
N SER A 263 -1.81 -11.77 3.49
CA SER A 263 -0.38 -11.69 3.18
C SER A 263 -0.08 -10.60 2.15
N VAL A 264 -0.95 -10.41 1.15
CA VAL A 264 -0.84 -9.30 0.19
C VAL A 264 -0.99 -7.96 0.92
N LEU A 265 -2.03 -7.79 1.73
CA LEU A 265 -2.27 -6.56 2.47
C LEU A 265 -1.13 -6.27 3.45
N TYR A 266 -0.55 -7.30 4.09
CA TYR A 266 0.61 -7.16 4.96
C TYR A 266 1.85 -6.65 4.19
N LEU A 267 2.12 -7.19 3.00
CA LEU A 267 3.20 -6.71 2.13
C LEU A 267 2.96 -5.30 1.61
N LEU A 268 1.76 -5.00 1.13
CA LEU A 268 1.41 -3.67 0.66
C LEU A 268 1.50 -2.64 1.80
N THR A 269 1.09 -3.01 3.01
CA THR A 269 1.24 -2.18 4.22
C THR A 269 2.72 -1.93 4.53
N ALA A 270 3.56 -2.97 4.48
CA ALA A 270 5.00 -2.85 4.67
C ALA A 270 5.67 -1.94 3.63
N LEU A 271 5.14 -1.91 2.41
CA LEU A 271 5.61 -1.05 1.31
C LEU A 271 5.08 0.38 1.44
N SER A 272 3.86 0.59 1.95
CA SER A 272 3.28 1.93 2.13
C SER A 272 3.73 2.64 3.40
N ASN A 273 3.99 1.90 4.48
CA ASN A 273 4.26 2.49 5.79
C ASN A 273 5.71 2.94 5.90
N GLY A 274 6.04 4.18 5.55
CA GLY A 274 7.30 4.82 5.95
C GLY A 274 7.52 4.62 7.45
N SER A 275 8.53 3.84 7.87
CA SER A 275 8.74 3.63 9.30
C SER A 275 9.10 4.97 9.94
N HIS A 276 8.38 5.30 11.02
CA HIS A 276 8.39 6.55 11.80
C HIS A 276 9.72 7.00 12.41
N THR A 277 10.86 6.45 12.01
CA THR A 277 12.06 6.56 12.84
C THR A 277 12.96 7.74 12.57
N ASP A 278 13.03 8.33 11.37
CA ASP A 278 13.94 9.49 11.15
C ASP A 278 13.78 10.26 9.81
N CYS A 279 12.61 10.23 9.18
CA CYS A 279 12.36 11.08 8.01
C CYS A 279 10.92 11.59 8.04
N ASN A 280 10.75 12.85 8.44
CA ASN A 280 9.48 13.61 8.56
C ASN A 280 8.73 13.81 7.23
N LYS A 281 8.91 12.93 6.26
CA LYS A 281 8.11 12.89 5.04
C LYS A 281 7.51 11.50 4.97
N PRO A 282 6.18 11.34 4.95
CA PRO A 282 5.61 10.07 4.51
C PRO A 282 6.34 9.70 3.23
N LEU A 283 6.85 8.46 3.17
CA LEU A 283 7.30 7.89 1.92
C LEU A 283 6.04 7.79 1.05
N LEU A 284 5.68 8.92 0.42
CA LEU A 284 4.85 8.97 -0.75
C LEU A 284 5.47 7.92 -1.64
N LEU A 285 4.76 6.80 -1.79
CA LEU A 285 5.08 5.81 -2.78
C LEU A 285 5.29 6.60 -4.06
N TYR A 286 6.54 6.63 -4.53
CA TYR A 286 6.89 7.48 -5.67
C TYR A 286 5.91 7.12 -6.78
N ARG A 287 5.29 8.13 -7.40
CA ARG A 287 4.39 7.93 -8.53
C ARG A 287 4.99 6.96 -9.55
N GLU A 288 6.31 7.05 -9.75
CA GLU A 288 7.13 6.13 -10.53
C GLU A 288 6.99 4.65 -10.14
N ALA A 289 7.00 4.30 -8.84
CA ALA A 289 6.83 2.93 -8.38
C ALA A 289 5.44 2.36 -8.73
N VAL A 290 4.40 3.20 -8.60
CA VAL A 290 3.03 2.85 -9.00
C VAL A 290 2.93 2.71 -10.52
N GLU A 291 3.57 3.60 -11.29
CA GLU A 291 3.62 3.53 -12.74
C GLU A 291 4.37 2.27 -13.21
N VAL A 292 5.49 1.92 -12.59
CA VAL A 292 6.28 0.70 -12.85
C VAL A 292 5.48 -0.57 -12.53
N LEU A 293 4.73 -0.58 -11.42
CA LEU A 293 3.84 -1.70 -11.10
C LEU A 293 2.72 -1.84 -12.15
N ASN A 294 2.14 -0.74 -12.59
CA ASN A 294 1.06 -0.77 -13.58
C ASN A 294 1.56 -1.10 -14.99
N SER A 295 2.76 -0.67 -15.38
CA SER A 295 3.37 -0.93 -16.69
C SER A 295 3.92 -2.35 -16.86
N CYS A 296 4.18 -3.06 -15.76
CA CYS A 296 4.66 -4.44 -15.80
C CYS A 296 3.69 -5.35 -16.57
N GLU A 297 4.13 -6.03 -17.63
CA GLU A 297 3.26 -6.79 -18.55
C GLU A 297 2.55 -8.00 -17.91
N ALA A 298 2.99 -8.45 -16.74
CA ALA A 298 2.43 -9.62 -16.07
C ALA A 298 0.95 -9.43 -15.68
N GLY A 299 0.07 -10.24 -16.28
CA GLY A 299 -1.31 -10.47 -15.84
C GLY A 299 -2.32 -9.33 -16.02
N GLY A 300 -2.04 -8.34 -16.87
CA GLY A 300 -2.98 -7.26 -17.19
C GLY A 300 -3.10 -6.19 -16.09
N ARG A 301 -4.11 -5.33 -16.20
CA ARG A 301 -4.35 -4.22 -15.25
C ARG A 301 -4.99 -4.73 -13.96
N LEU A 302 -4.60 -4.19 -12.82
CA LEU A 302 -5.21 -4.52 -11.52
C LEU A 302 -6.65 -3.99 -11.45
N ASP A 303 -7.62 -4.85 -11.11
CA ASP A 303 -9.02 -4.46 -10.88
C ASP A 303 -9.27 -4.19 -9.38
N PHE A 304 -8.93 -2.98 -8.93
CA PHE A 304 -9.12 -2.54 -7.54
C PHE A 304 -10.56 -2.68 -7.04
N SER A 305 -11.56 -2.69 -7.93
CA SER A 305 -12.98 -2.82 -7.56
C SER A 305 -13.27 -4.17 -6.88
N ARG A 306 -12.58 -5.23 -7.32
CA ARG A 306 -12.70 -6.57 -6.73
C ARG A 306 -11.98 -6.64 -5.39
N TYR A 307 -10.82 -6.00 -5.26
CA TYR A 307 -10.09 -5.96 -4.00
C TYR A 307 -10.84 -5.19 -2.90
N PHE A 308 -11.48 -4.06 -3.21
CA PHE A 308 -12.28 -3.35 -2.21
C PHE A 308 -13.42 -4.19 -1.62
N ARG A 309 -14.06 -5.03 -2.45
CA ARG A 309 -15.05 -6.03 -1.98
C ARG A 309 -14.39 -7.15 -1.19
N ALA A 310 -13.28 -7.67 -1.69
CA ALA A 310 -12.52 -8.73 -1.04
C ALA A 310 -12.06 -8.32 0.37
N CYS A 311 -11.55 -7.10 0.54
CA CYS A 311 -11.16 -6.53 1.83
C CYS A 311 -12.32 -6.45 2.81
N TYR A 312 -13.52 -6.12 2.33
CA TYR A 312 -14.72 -6.12 3.16
C TYR A 312 -15.07 -7.53 3.65
N ARG A 313 -15.12 -8.52 2.74
CA ARG A 313 -15.40 -9.92 3.10
C ARG A 313 -14.34 -10.52 4.01
N PHE A 314 -13.08 -10.20 3.78
CA PHE A 314 -11.95 -10.65 4.59
C PHE A 314 -12.09 -10.20 6.04
N GLN A 315 -12.54 -8.97 6.25
CA GLN A 315 -12.79 -8.45 7.59
C GLN A 315 -13.92 -9.22 8.32
N GLU A 316 -14.96 -9.63 7.60
CA GLU A 316 -16.07 -10.42 8.14
C GLU A 316 -15.65 -11.87 8.43
N ALA A 317 -14.87 -12.50 7.54
CA ALA A 317 -14.52 -13.92 7.61
C ALA A 317 -13.26 -14.20 8.45
N GLY A 318 -12.19 -13.42 8.28
CA GLY A 318 -10.82 -13.80 8.61
C GLY A 318 -10.42 -13.74 10.08
N TRP A 319 -11.29 -13.25 10.97
CA TRP A 319 -10.89 -12.91 12.34
C TRP A 319 -11.61 -13.70 13.43
N LYS A 320 -12.28 -14.80 13.09
CA LYS A 320 -12.89 -15.68 14.10
C LYS A 320 -11.78 -16.23 15.04
N GLY A 321 -11.75 -15.76 16.28
CA GLY A 321 -10.91 -16.33 17.35
C GLY A 321 -9.64 -15.57 17.75
N SER A 322 -9.28 -14.44 17.12
CA SER A 322 -8.14 -13.66 17.61
C SER A 322 -8.53 -12.80 18.83
N LYS A 323 -7.76 -12.86 19.92
CA LYS A 323 -7.96 -12.03 21.12
C LYS A 323 -7.94 -10.53 20.79
N GLU A 324 -7.06 -10.12 19.87
CA GLU A 324 -6.95 -8.73 19.43
C GLU A 324 -8.25 -8.20 18.79
N LYS A 325 -8.89 -9.00 17.91
CA LYS A 325 -10.22 -8.64 17.36
C LYS A 325 -11.21 -8.43 18.48
N GLN A 326 -11.27 -9.37 19.42
CA GLN A 326 -12.26 -9.33 20.48
C GLN A 326 -12.09 -8.07 21.31
N THR A 327 -10.86 -7.75 21.71
CA THR A 327 -10.55 -6.50 22.42
C THR A 327 -10.92 -5.26 21.60
N MET A 328 -10.64 -5.24 20.30
CA MET A 328 -10.99 -4.10 19.45
C MET A 328 -12.51 -3.99 19.22
N VAL A 329 -13.21 -5.10 19.06
CA VAL A 329 -14.68 -5.14 18.90
C VAL A 329 -15.38 -4.75 20.20
N GLU A 330 -14.87 -5.15 21.36
CA GLU A 330 -15.36 -4.73 22.67
C GLU A 330 -15.18 -3.21 22.86
N LYS A 331 -14.03 -2.66 22.46
CA LYS A 331 -13.73 -1.23 22.57
C LYS A 331 -14.49 -0.35 21.57
N LEU A 332 -14.68 -0.85 20.35
CA LEU A 332 -15.11 -0.04 19.22
C LEU A 332 -16.52 -0.38 18.74
N GLY A 333 -17.05 -1.55 19.09
CA GLY A 333 -18.19 -2.18 18.44
C GLY A 333 -17.83 -2.83 17.11
N ALA A 334 -18.60 -3.87 16.75
CA ALA A 334 -18.35 -4.68 15.55
C ALA A 334 -18.40 -3.84 14.26
N SER A 335 -19.42 -2.98 14.11
CA SER A 335 -19.59 -2.17 12.90
C SER A 335 -18.46 -1.15 12.71
N ALA A 336 -18.05 -0.48 13.79
CA ALA A 336 -16.97 0.51 13.72
C ALA A 336 -15.63 -0.18 13.42
N PHE A 337 -15.35 -1.32 14.06
CA PHE A 337 -14.18 -2.13 13.76
C PHE A 337 -14.16 -2.62 12.30
N SER A 338 -15.32 -3.03 11.75
CA SER A 338 -15.41 -3.41 10.34
C SER A 338 -15.13 -2.24 9.40
N ILE A 339 -15.67 -1.05 9.67
CA ILE A 339 -15.35 0.16 8.88
C ILE A 339 -13.87 0.54 8.99
N PHE A 340 -13.30 0.48 10.20
CA PHE A 340 -11.88 0.76 10.43
C PHE A 340 -10.98 -0.13 9.59
N LYS A 341 -11.15 -1.45 9.71
CA LYS A 341 -10.29 -2.42 9.02
C LYS A 341 -10.49 -2.35 7.51
N TRP A 342 -11.73 -2.28 7.04
CA TRP A 342 -12.01 -2.10 5.62
C TRP A 342 -11.37 -0.81 5.08
N GLY A 343 -11.58 0.31 5.75
CA GLY A 343 -11.02 1.62 5.36
C GLY A 343 -9.49 1.62 5.34
N PHE A 344 -8.86 0.99 6.33
CA PHE A 344 -7.41 0.79 6.36
C PHE A 344 -6.92 0.04 5.11
N TYR A 345 -7.56 -1.07 4.72
CA TYR A 345 -7.17 -1.81 3.53
C TYR A 345 -7.44 -1.05 2.22
N VAL A 346 -8.56 -0.33 2.14
CA VAL A 346 -8.86 0.56 1.00
C VAL A 346 -7.73 1.57 0.84
N ARG A 347 -7.31 2.23 1.93
CA ARG A 347 -6.19 3.18 1.89
C ARG A 347 -4.89 2.54 1.43
N VAL A 348 -4.54 1.36 1.96
CA VAL A 348 -3.34 0.66 1.53
C VAL A 348 -3.38 0.44 0.03
N LEU A 349 -4.49 -0.05 -0.53
CA LEU A 349 -4.65 -0.28 -1.97
C LEU A 349 -4.62 1.02 -2.79
N GLN A 350 -5.16 2.13 -2.26
CA GLN A 350 -5.11 3.45 -2.92
C GLN A 350 -3.67 3.92 -3.18
N HIS A 351 -2.69 3.51 -2.37
CA HIS A 351 -1.28 3.83 -2.58
C HIS A 351 -0.64 3.11 -3.79
N PHE A 352 -1.28 2.09 -4.36
CA PHE A 352 -0.74 1.29 -5.46
C PHE A 352 -1.52 1.42 -6.76
N GLY A 353 -2.58 2.24 -6.79
CA GLY A 353 -3.39 2.49 -7.98
C GLY A 353 -3.17 3.91 -8.52
N MET A 354 -3.25 4.05 -9.84
CA MET A 354 -3.36 5.37 -10.46
C MET A 354 -4.67 6.02 -10.00
N THR A 355 -4.67 7.34 -9.75
CA THR A 355 -5.85 8.07 -9.23
C THR A 355 -7.12 7.79 -10.04
N ALA A 356 -7.03 7.79 -11.37
CA ALA A 356 -8.16 7.49 -12.25
C ALA A 356 -8.71 6.05 -12.08
N ASP A 357 -7.86 5.09 -11.75
CA ASP A 357 -8.26 3.69 -11.55
C ASP A 357 -8.86 3.46 -10.18
N ILE A 358 -8.31 4.11 -9.16
CA ILE A 358 -8.90 4.11 -7.83
C ILE A 358 -10.30 4.73 -7.88
N VAL A 359 -10.47 5.92 -8.48
CA VAL A 359 -11.78 6.57 -8.59
C VAL A 359 -12.78 5.71 -9.36
N ARG A 360 -12.33 5.06 -10.45
CA ARG A 360 -13.16 4.11 -11.20
C ARG A 360 -13.58 2.94 -10.31
N ALA A 361 -12.63 2.32 -9.62
CA ALA A 361 -12.85 1.17 -8.75
C ALA A 361 -13.76 1.49 -7.57
N GLU A 362 -13.63 2.67 -6.97
CA GLU A 362 -14.51 3.14 -5.90
C GLU A 362 -15.96 3.23 -6.38
N ARG A 363 -16.17 3.71 -7.62
CA ARG A 363 -17.49 3.82 -8.23
C ARG A 363 -18.06 2.47 -8.65
N THR A 364 -17.24 1.49 -9.01
CA THR A 364 -17.70 0.21 -9.56
C THR A 364 -17.71 -0.94 -8.56
N ALA A 365 -16.96 -0.86 -7.45
CA ALA A 365 -16.77 -1.96 -6.49
C ALA A 365 -18.10 -2.56 -6.02
N PHE A 366 -19.06 -1.70 -5.63
CA PHE A 366 -20.35 -2.13 -5.09
C PHE A 366 -21.53 -1.83 -6.03
N ALA A 367 -21.29 -1.30 -7.23
CA ALA A 367 -22.36 -0.82 -8.11
C ALA A 367 -23.25 -1.92 -8.71
N SER A 368 -22.72 -3.14 -8.88
CA SER A 368 -23.44 -4.21 -9.59
C SER A 368 -24.76 -4.57 -8.89
N PRO A 369 -25.92 -4.44 -9.58
CA PRO A 369 -27.22 -4.81 -9.03
C PRO A 369 -27.50 -6.32 -9.11
N ASP A 370 -26.61 -7.08 -9.76
CA ASP A 370 -26.82 -8.47 -10.14
C ASP A 370 -27.20 -9.31 -8.90
N PRO A 371 -28.45 -9.83 -8.85
CA PRO A 371 -28.95 -10.60 -7.72
C PRO A 371 -28.17 -11.90 -7.49
N ASP A 372 -27.54 -12.46 -8.52
CA ASP A 372 -26.76 -13.69 -8.42
C ASP A 372 -25.36 -13.44 -7.86
N THR A 373 -24.97 -12.17 -7.73
CA THR A 373 -23.69 -11.80 -7.14
C THR A 373 -23.84 -11.44 -5.67
N SER A 374 -22.95 -11.99 -4.84
CA SER A 374 -22.76 -11.61 -3.43
C SER A 374 -22.50 -10.11 -3.21
N THR A 375 -22.22 -9.36 -4.28
CA THR A 375 -22.00 -7.90 -4.28
C THR A 375 -23.14 -7.10 -3.64
N SER A 376 -24.40 -7.42 -3.95
CA SER A 376 -25.55 -6.69 -3.38
C SER A 376 -25.65 -6.89 -1.87
N GLY A 377 -25.37 -8.11 -1.41
CA GLY A 377 -25.35 -8.45 0.03
C GLY A 377 -24.23 -7.71 0.75
N ASP A 378 -23.02 -7.74 0.20
CA ASP A 378 -21.87 -7.01 0.76
C ASP A 378 -22.14 -5.51 0.85
N ALA A 379 -22.73 -4.91 -0.20
CA ALA A 379 -23.03 -3.49 -0.24
C ALA A 379 -24.06 -3.09 0.84
N LEU A 380 -25.11 -3.89 1.04
CA LEU A 380 -26.10 -3.66 2.09
C LEU A 380 -25.51 -3.82 3.50
N CYS A 381 -24.66 -4.84 3.72
CA CYS A 381 -24.00 -5.03 5.00
C CYS A 381 -23.01 -3.89 5.31
N LEU A 382 -22.20 -3.46 4.32
CA LEU A 382 -21.27 -2.34 4.49
C LEU A 382 -22.02 -1.01 4.72
N PHE A 383 -23.16 -0.80 4.05
CA PHE A 383 -24.06 0.33 4.31
C PHE A 383 -24.56 0.35 5.76
N GLU A 384 -25.07 -0.78 6.25
CA GLU A 384 -25.54 -0.89 7.65
C GLU A 384 -24.39 -0.71 8.65
N HIS A 385 -23.19 -1.23 8.37
CA HIS A 385 -22.01 -0.99 9.21
C HIS A 385 -21.61 0.48 9.24
N ALA A 386 -21.66 1.20 8.11
CA ALA A 386 -21.33 2.62 8.05
C ALA A 386 -22.31 3.48 8.87
N LEU A 387 -23.60 3.13 8.84
CA LEU A 387 -24.62 3.81 9.65
C LEU A 387 -24.49 3.51 11.15
N LYS A 388 -24.11 2.28 11.53
CA LYS A 388 -24.04 1.82 12.93
C LYS A 388 -22.69 2.01 13.62
N ALA A 389 -21.63 2.37 12.89
CA ALA A 389 -20.27 2.54 13.41
C ALA A 389 -20.10 3.59 14.53
N ASP A 390 -21.19 4.26 14.92
CA ASP A 390 -21.24 5.30 15.95
C ASP A 390 -21.78 4.81 17.31
N ALA A 391 -22.40 3.64 17.35
CA ALA A 391 -23.25 3.22 18.47
C ALA A 391 -22.49 2.74 19.71
N SER A 392 -21.15 2.73 19.68
CA SER A 392 -20.33 1.93 20.60
C SER A 392 -19.10 2.63 21.15
N LEU A 393 -18.86 3.90 20.82
CA LEU A 393 -17.79 4.66 21.46
C LEU A 393 -18.30 5.18 22.81
N ASP A 394 -17.92 4.47 23.87
CA ASP A 394 -18.14 4.90 25.23
C ASP A 394 -17.40 6.23 25.47
N PRO A 395 -18.11 7.32 25.85
CA PRO A 395 -17.50 8.63 26.09
C PRO A 395 -16.41 8.60 27.17
N GLU A 396 -16.36 7.58 28.03
CA GLU A 396 -15.33 7.43 29.07
C GLU A 396 -13.99 6.88 28.53
N VAL A 397 -13.94 6.33 27.31
CA VAL A 397 -12.69 5.84 26.73
C VAL A 397 -11.75 7.02 26.47
N ASN A 398 -10.52 6.96 27.00
CA ASN A 398 -9.44 7.96 26.88
C ASN A 398 -9.57 8.91 25.66
N SER A 399 -9.71 10.21 25.92
CA SER A 399 -9.96 11.26 24.91
C SER A 399 -8.98 11.23 23.74
N GLY A 400 -7.70 10.96 23.98
CA GLY A 400 -6.69 10.87 22.92
C GLY A 400 -6.95 9.72 21.93
N PHE A 401 -7.40 8.57 22.43
CA PHE A 401 -7.77 7.45 21.57
C PHE A 401 -9.03 7.77 20.77
N GLN A 402 -10.02 8.44 21.36
CA GLN A 402 -11.22 8.84 20.64
C GLN A 402 -10.94 9.81 19.50
N THR A 403 -10.14 10.86 19.71
CA THR A 403 -9.84 11.84 18.65
C THR A 403 -9.08 11.19 17.50
N ALA A 404 -8.01 10.43 17.78
CA ALA A 404 -7.27 9.69 16.77
C ALA A 404 -8.20 8.72 16.01
N TYR A 405 -9.09 8.05 16.71
CA TYR A 405 -10.03 7.11 16.11
C TYR A 405 -11.08 7.79 15.23
N ARG A 406 -11.68 8.91 15.70
CA ARG A 406 -12.64 9.72 14.93
C ARG A 406 -12.00 10.22 13.63
N SER A 407 -10.74 10.67 13.71
CA SER A 407 -9.99 11.14 12.55
C SER A 407 -9.83 10.08 11.44
N ILE A 408 -9.84 8.80 11.82
CA ILE A 408 -9.70 7.68 10.89
C ILE A 408 -11.07 7.18 10.42
N ILE A 409 -12.00 6.94 11.35
CA ILE A 409 -13.26 6.26 11.04
C ILE A 409 -14.23 7.14 10.27
N LEU A 410 -14.37 8.42 10.64
CA LEU A 410 -15.39 9.27 10.04
C LEU A 410 -15.20 9.39 8.52
N PRO A 411 -13.97 9.65 8.02
CA PRO A 411 -13.72 9.63 6.57
C PRO A 411 -14.08 8.29 5.91
N TYR A 412 -13.77 7.16 6.55
CA TYR A 412 -14.09 5.85 5.98
C TYR A 412 -15.57 5.48 6.08
N ARG A 413 -16.32 5.98 7.07
CA ARG A 413 -17.80 5.85 7.09
C ARG A 413 -18.40 6.57 5.89
N ALA A 414 -18.01 7.81 5.67
CA ALA A 414 -18.43 8.58 4.51
C ALA A 414 -18.03 7.89 3.20
N LYS A 415 -16.79 7.37 3.13
CA LYS A 415 -16.31 6.63 1.97
C LYS A 415 -17.08 5.34 1.69
N ALA A 416 -17.41 4.58 2.75
CA ALA A 416 -18.24 3.40 2.64
C ALA A 416 -19.60 3.77 2.04
N LEU A 417 -20.26 4.80 2.57
CA LEU A 417 -21.54 5.31 2.05
C LEU A 417 -21.43 5.75 0.59
N GLU A 418 -20.40 6.52 0.23
CA GLU A 418 -20.14 6.97 -1.15
C GLU A 418 -20.09 5.79 -2.13
N MET A 419 -19.37 4.73 -1.76
CA MET A 419 -19.15 3.56 -2.61
C MET A 419 -20.40 2.66 -2.69
N VAL A 420 -21.08 2.40 -1.58
CA VAL A 420 -22.25 1.50 -1.56
C VAL A 420 -23.51 2.15 -2.15
N LEU A 421 -23.63 3.49 -2.11
CA LEU A 421 -24.74 4.21 -2.76
C LEU A 421 -24.68 4.14 -4.29
N GLN A 422 -23.61 3.63 -4.88
CA GLN A 422 -23.59 3.27 -6.31
C GLN A 422 -24.49 2.06 -6.62
N ASN A 423 -24.84 1.26 -5.60
CA ASN A 423 -25.73 0.11 -5.76
C ASN A 423 -27.21 0.52 -5.75
N PRO A 424 -28.00 0.16 -6.79
CA PRO A 424 -29.43 0.49 -6.84
C PRO A 424 -30.27 -0.04 -5.68
N LYS A 425 -29.92 -1.19 -5.10
CA LYS A 425 -30.65 -1.75 -3.94
C LYS A 425 -30.37 -0.95 -2.67
N VAL A 426 -29.12 -0.56 -2.46
CA VAL A 426 -28.74 0.29 -1.32
C VAL A 426 -29.37 1.67 -1.45
N MET A 427 -29.42 2.27 -2.65
CA MET A 427 -30.12 3.54 -2.87
C MET A 427 -31.61 3.44 -2.48
N LYS A 428 -32.31 2.40 -2.95
CA LYS A 428 -33.72 2.18 -2.59
C LYS A 428 -33.91 2.01 -1.09
N GLU A 429 -33.02 1.27 -0.43
CA GLU A 429 -33.06 1.09 1.03
C GLU A 429 -32.78 2.41 1.77
N ALA A 430 -31.82 3.21 1.29
CA ALA A 430 -31.52 4.52 1.83
C ALA A 430 -32.70 5.50 1.69
N GLU A 431 -33.39 5.50 0.54
CA GLU A 431 -34.58 6.31 0.32
C GLU A 431 -35.77 5.85 1.17
N LYS A 432 -35.98 4.54 1.29
CA LYS A 432 -37.02 3.94 2.13
C LYS A 432 -36.79 4.24 3.61
N GLY A 433 -35.54 4.16 4.06
CA GLY A 433 -35.11 4.41 5.43
C GLY A 433 -34.60 5.84 5.70
N LYS A 434 -34.93 6.81 4.85
CA LYS A 434 -34.26 8.14 4.82
C LYS A 434 -34.25 8.89 6.16
N VAL A 435 -35.28 8.76 7.00
CA VAL A 435 -35.28 9.37 8.34
C VAL A 435 -34.17 8.77 9.23
N ARG A 436 -34.06 7.44 9.27
CA ARG A 436 -33.00 6.71 10.00
C ARG A 436 -31.61 7.06 9.44
N VAL A 437 -31.49 7.12 8.11
CA VAL A 437 -30.24 7.48 7.44
C VAL A 437 -29.83 8.91 7.81
N LEU A 438 -30.76 9.87 7.73
CA LEU A 438 -30.50 11.27 8.09
C LEU A 438 -30.07 11.42 9.55
N GLN A 439 -30.71 10.73 10.50
CA GLN A 439 -30.29 10.75 11.90
C GLN A 439 -28.83 10.30 12.08
N ALA A 440 -28.42 9.22 11.40
CA ALA A 440 -27.04 8.77 11.41
C ALA A 440 -26.08 9.77 10.75
N LEU A 441 -26.50 10.40 9.64
CA LEU A 441 -25.69 11.40 8.94
C LEU A 441 -25.53 12.70 9.73
N TYR A 442 -26.56 13.23 10.39
CA TYR A 442 -26.41 14.40 11.27
C TYR A 442 -25.45 14.14 12.42
N LYS A 443 -25.48 12.92 12.98
CA LYS A 443 -24.52 12.51 14.00
C LYS A 443 -23.08 12.48 13.43
N MET A 444 -22.90 11.95 12.23
CA MET A 444 -21.60 12.00 11.54
C MET A 444 -21.14 13.44 11.28
N ASP A 445 -22.05 14.31 10.83
CA ASP A 445 -21.77 15.70 10.48
C ASP A 445 -21.34 16.53 11.69
N SER A 446 -22.00 16.37 12.83
CA SER A 446 -21.59 17.01 14.08
C SER A 446 -20.25 16.49 14.60
N GLN A 447 -19.96 15.20 14.41
CA GLN A 447 -18.66 14.62 14.75
C GLN A 447 -17.53 15.16 13.86
N PHE A 448 -17.78 15.37 12.57
CA PHE A 448 -16.83 16.05 11.69
C PHE A 448 -16.57 17.49 12.15
N GLU A 449 -17.63 18.23 12.49
CA GLU A 449 -17.47 19.62 12.93
C GLU A 449 -16.68 19.74 14.25
N VAL A 450 -16.88 18.82 15.19
CA VAL A 450 -16.06 18.72 16.40
C VAL A 450 -14.60 18.40 16.04
N LEU A 451 -14.37 17.41 15.18
CA LEU A 451 -13.01 17.03 14.76
C LEU A 451 -12.26 18.18 14.07
N VAL A 452 -12.95 18.96 13.23
CA VAL A 452 -12.36 20.10 12.53
C VAL A 452 -12.04 21.25 13.50
N ARG A 453 -12.95 21.55 14.44
CA ARG A 453 -12.70 22.53 15.50
C ARG A 453 -11.50 22.13 16.37
N GLU A 454 -11.47 20.89 16.84
CA GLU A 454 -10.33 20.34 17.61
C GLU A 454 -9.00 20.47 16.86
N ARG A 455 -8.99 20.31 15.54
CA ARG A 455 -7.79 20.50 14.71
C ARG A 455 -7.41 21.98 14.58
N GLN A 456 -8.38 22.87 14.40
CA GLN A 456 -8.12 24.32 14.29
C GLN A 456 -7.60 24.91 15.60
N ASP A 457 -8.15 24.49 16.73
CA ASP A 457 -7.72 24.94 18.06
C ASP A 457 -6.25 24.55 18.30
N ARG A 458 -5.90 23.32 17.92
CA ARG A 458 -4.54 22.76 17.95
C ARG A 458 -3.53 23.48 17.05
N GLU A 459 -3.91 23.77 15.80
CA GLU A 459 -3.08 24.55 14.87
C GLU A 459 -2.75 25.95 15.41
N GLY A 460 -3.64 26.54 16.22
CA GLY A 460 -3.44 27.83 16.87
C GLY A 460 -2.42 27.82 18.03
N GLU A 461 -2.18 26.66 18.65
CA GLU A 461 -1.29 26.52 19.81
C GLU A 461 0.19 26.41 19.42
N GLY A 462 0.51 26.28 18.13
CA GLY A 462 1.88 26.33 17.62
C GLY A 462 2.76 25.14 18.00
N GLU A 463 2.17 24.02 18.41
CA GLU A 463 2.91 22.80 18.72
C GLU A 463 3.47 22.16 17.44
N GLY A 464 4.79 22.26 17.26
CA GLY A 464 5.49 21.83 16.04
C GLY A 464 5.46 20.32 15.73
N ASP A 465 4.92 19.49 16.62
CA ASP A 465 4.81 18.04 16.41
C ASP A 465 3.57 17.64 15.58
N GLU A 466 2.64 18.56 15.31
CA GLU A 466 1.35 18.25 14.67
C GLU A 466 1.41 18.05 13.15
N GLN A 467 2.44 18.57 12.49
CA GLN A 467 2.64 18.35 11.04
C GLN A 467 2.78 16.86 10.70
N GLU A 468 3.28 16.05 11.64
CA GLU A 468 3.43 14.61 11.39
C GLU A 468 2.10 13.85 11.46
N GLU A 469 1.13 14.30 12.26
CA GLU A 469 -0.19 13.66 12.33
C GLU A 469 -1.08 14.00 11.13
N GLN A 470 -0.99 15.24 10.61
CA GLN A 470 -1.81 15.66 9.46
C GLN A 470 -1.57 14.78 8.23
N HIS A 471 -0.31 14.46 7.94
CA HIS A 471 0.04 13.59 6.82
C HIS A 471 -0.31 12.11 7.02
N ARG A 472 -0.62 11.67 8.25
CA ARG A 472 -0.93 10.27 8.53
C ARG A 472 -2.33 9.89 8.12
N PHE A 473 -3.28 10.81 8.00
CA PHE A 473 -4.67 10.47 7.75
C PHE A 473 -5.24 11.28 6.60
N PRO A 474 -6.15 10.70 5.79
CA PRO A 474 -6.82 11.48 4.77
C PRO A 474 -7.54 12.66 5.42
N SER A 475 -7.40 13.85 4.83
CA SER A 475 -8.13 15.04 5.29
C SER A 475 -9.61 14.69 5.48
N PRO A 476 -10.21 15.02 6.65
CA PRO A 476 -11.61 14.73 6.90
C PRO A 476 -12.55 15.63 6.08
N LEU A 477 -12.03 16.74 5.53
CA LEU A 477 -12.87 17.79 4.94
C LEU A 477 -13.63 17.33 3.68
N PRO A 478 -13.02 16.62 2.69
CA PRO A 478 -13.77 16.12 1.55
C PRO A 478 -14.88 15.12 1.94
N ALA A 479 -14.62 14.30 2.97
CA ALA A 479 -15.60 13.35 3.50
C ALA A 479 -16.73 14.06 4.24
N TRP A 480 -16.41 15.15 4.95
CA TRP A 480 -17.39 16.02 5.59
C TRP A 480 -18.29 16.71 4.55
N LEU A 481 -17.69 17.29 3.51
CA LEU A 481 -18.43 17.93 2.42
C LEU A 481 -19.36 16.94 1.69
N PHE A 482 -18.89 15.70 1.45
CA PHE A 482 -19.74 14.62 0.94
C PHE A 482 -20.93 14.33 1.86
N THR A 483 -20.68 14.23 3.17
CA THR A 483 -21.71 13.98 4.18
C THR A 483 -22.75 15.10 4.21
N ALA A 484 -22.31 16.37 4.20
CA ALA A 484 -23.16 17.55 4.14
C ALA A 484 -24.05 17.56 2.89
N ALA A 485 -23.48 17.28 1.71
CA ALA A 485 -24.25 17.21 0.47
C ALA A 485 -25.29 16.08 0.48
N LEU A 486 -24.94 14.92 1.05
CA LEU A 486 -25.83 13.78 1.18
C LEU A 486 -27.00 14.08 2.13
N ILE A 487 -26.75 14.79 3.23
CA ILE A 487 -27.78 15.28 4.16
C ILE A 487 -28.75 16.20 3.42
N LEU A 488 -28.25 17.29 2.84
CA LEU A 488 -29.08 18.28 2.13
C LEU A 488 -29.90 17.63 1.00
N ARG A 489 -29.31 16.65 0.31
CA ARG A 489 -29.99 15.87 -0.71
C ARG A 489 -31.17 15.09 -0.15
N LEU A 490 -31.00 14.38 0.96
CA LEU A 490 -32.07 13.59 1.58
C LEU A 490 -33.13 14.47 2.25
N GLU A 491 -32.75 15.57 2.89
CA GLU A 491 -33.68 16.56 3.45
C GLU A 491 -34.65 17.12 2.40
N SER A 492 -34.11 17.43 1.21
CA SER A 492 -34.88 17.98 0.11
C SER A 492 -35.94 17.00 -0.43
N SER A 493 -35.82 15.69 -0.14
CA SER A 493 -36.81 14.66 -0.52
C SER A 493 -37.75 14.24 0.61
N LEU A 494 -37.62 14.83 1.80
CA LEU A 494 -38.52 14.56 2.91
C LEU A 494 -39.88 15.21 2.71
N ARG A 495 -40.94 14.46 3.03
CA ARG A 495 -42.30 14.97 3.18
C ARG A 495 -42.39 15.79 4.48
N PRO A 496 -43.33 16.75 4.58
CA PRO A 496 -43.51 17.55 5.79
C PRO A 496 -43.75 16.74 7.08
N ALA A 497 -44.35 15.55 6.99
CA ALA A 497 -44.53 14.66 8.14
C ALA A 497 -43.23 13.99 8.58
N GLU A 498 -42.38 13.57 7.62
CA GLU A 498 -41.08 12.97 7.90
C GLU A 498 -40.11 14.01 8.47
N ARG A 499 -40.15 15.25 7.97
CA ARG A 499 -39.36 16.36 8.55
C ARG A 499 -39.65 16.59 10.03
N ARG A 500 -40.92 16.48 10.44
CA ARG A 500 -41.35 16.60 11.84
C ARG A 500 -40.88 15.44 12.73
N SER A 501 -40.51 14.30 12.14
CA SER A 501 -40.04 13.13 12.87
C SER A 501 -38.53 13.13 13.15
N LEU A 502 -37.79 14.07 12.56
CA LEU A 502 -36.37 14.24 12.85
C LEU A 502 -36.19 14.85 14.24
N ASN A 503 -35.19 14.34 14.96
CA ASN A 503 -34.80 14.85 16.27
C ASN A 503 -33.27 15.10 16.25
N PRO A 504 -32.82 16.36 16.32
CA PRO A 504 -33.62 17.58 16.45
C PRO A 504 -34.43 17.92 15.19
N PRO A 505 -35.48 18.78 15.29
CA PRO A 505 -36.19 19.28 14.13
C PRO A 505 -35.25 19.99 13.16
N LEU A 506 -35.55 19.87 11.86
CA LEU A 506 -34.91 20.66 10.80
C LEU A 506 -35.13 22.15 11.05
N ASP A 507 -34.10 22.82 11.54
CA ASP A 507 -34.01 24.28 11.59
C ASP A 507 -32.80 24.70 10.76
N GLU A 508 -32.91 25.80 10.02
CA GLU A 508 -31.81 26.36 9.24
C GLU A 508 -30.65 26.77 10.15
N SER A 509 -30.94 27.12 11.41
CA SER A 509 -29.96 27.41 12.44
C SER A 509 -29.10 26.20 12.85
N ASN A 510 -29.56 24.97 12.58
CA ASN A 510 -28.87 23.72 12.94
C ASN A 510 -27.98 23.18 11.81
N ARG A 511 -27.83 23.91 10.69
CA ARG A 511 -26.97 23.47 9.60
C ARG A 511 -25.51 23.61 9.98
N SER A 512 -24.71 22.59 9.66
CA SER A 512 -23.26 22.65 9.90
C SER A 512 -22.58 23.63 8.95
N THR A 513 -21.37 24.05 9.33
CA THR A 513 -20.53 24.94 8.51
C THR A 513 -20.38 24.44 7.07
N ALA A 514 -20.19 23.13 6.87
CA ALA A 514 -20.06 22.54 5.54
C ALA A 514 -21.37 22.58 4.72
N GLN A 515 -22.52 22.40 5.36
CA GLN A 515 -23.82 22.53 4.70
C GLN A 515 -24.07 23.97 4.25
N CYS A 516 -23.79 24.95 5.12
CA CYS A 516 -23.92 26.37 4.80
C CYS A 516 -23.01 26.77 3.63
N ALA A 517 -21.73 26.42 3.69
CA ALA A 517 -20.77 26.73 2.62
C ALA A 517 -21.20 26.17 1.25
N LEU A 518 -21.72 24.93 1.21
CA LEU A 518 -22.23 24.34 -0.03
C LEU A 518 -23.48 25.05 -0.55
N LEU A 519 -24.44 25.39 0.32
CA LEU A 519 -25.66 26.08 -0.08
C LEU A 519 -25.38 27.50 -0.58
N ASP A 520 -24.46 28.21 0.06
CA ASP A 520 -24.06 29.57 -0.32
C ASP A 520 -23.32 29.58 -1.66
N TRP A 521 -22.40 28.62 -1.87
CA TRP A 521 -21.78 28.41 -3.18
C TRP A 521 -22.84 28.16 -4.27
N LEU A 522 -23.78 27.25 -4.05
CA LEU A 522 -24.81 26.92 -5.04
C LEU A 522 -25.76 28.09 -5.32
N ARG A 523 -26.10 28.88 -4.29
CA ARG A 523 -26.93 30.08 -4.40
C ARG A 523 -26.27 31.11 -5.32
N LEU A 524 -24.99 31.39 -5.10
CA LEU A 524 -24.23 32.40 -5.84
C LEU A 524 -23.82 31.93 -7.24
N ASP A 525 -23.36 30.67 -7.40
CA ASP A 525 -22.97 30.15 -8.71
C ASP A 525 -24.17 30.04 -9.67
N ARG A 526 -25.34 29.62 -9.15
CA ARG A 526 -26.53 29.37 -9.97
C ARG A 526 -27.54 30.51 -9.96
N LYS A 527 -27.28 31.58 -9.20
CA LYS A 527 -28.21 32.71 -9.00
C LYS A 527 -29.62 32.23 -8.65
N THR A 528 -29.70 31.32 -7.67
CA THR A 528 -30.95 30.68 -7.23
C THR A 528 -31.23 30.96 -5.77
N ASP A 529 -32.47 31.34 -5.44
CA ASP A 529 -32.89 31.53 -4.04
C ASP A 529 -33.19 30.19 -3.33
N ASN A 530 -33.27 29.08 -4.07
CA ASN A 530 -33.57 27.75 -3.52
C ASN A 530 -32.54 26.71 -3.99
N PRO A 531 -31.30 26.75 -3.45
CA PRO A 531 -30.25 25.79 -3.80
C PRO A 531 -30.63 24.33 -3.46
N SER A 532 -31.46 24.10 -2.44
CA SER A 532 -31.95 22.76 -2.07
C SER A 532 -32.77 22.09 -3.19
N SER A 533 -33.45 22.87 -4.03
CA SER A 533 -34.18 22.36 -5.20
C SER A 533 -33.27 21.84 -6.32
N LEU A 534 -32.00 22.28 -6.37
CA LEU A 534 -31.00 21.74 -7.28
C LEU A 534 -30.52 20.38 -6.77
N LEU A 535 -30.22 20.30 -5.47
CA LEU A 535 -29.78 19.07 -4.83
C LEU A 535 -30.85 17.97 -4.94
N SER A 536 -32.14 18.30 -4.80
CA SER A 536 -33.22 17.31 -4.92
C SER A 536 -33.27 16.56 -6.26
N LYS A 537 -32.69 17.13 -7.31
CA LYS A 537 -32.61 16.55 -8.66
C LYS A 537 -31.39 15.66 -8.86
N VAL A 538 -30.40 15.70 -7.96
CA VAL A 538 -29.17 14.90 -8.06
C VAL A 538 -29.46 13.47 -7.58
N PRO A 539 -29.29 12.41 -8.38
CA PRO A 539 -29.41 11.04 -7.90
C PRO A 539 -28.44 10.75 -6.74
N LEU A 540 -28.81 9.92 -5.77
CA LEU A 540 -27.94 9.61 -4.61
C LEU A 540 -26.57 9.07 -5.04
N CYS A 541 -26.51 8.19 -6.04
CA CYS A 541 -25.25 7.68 -6.60
C CYS A 541 -24.37 8.78 -7.24
N ASN A 542 -24.94 9.92 -7.63
CA ASN A 542 -24.24 10.99 -8.32
C ASN A 542 -23.79 12.13 -7.40
N VAL A 543 -24.08 12.09 -6.09
CA VAL A 543 -23.74 13.16 -5.13
C VAL A 543 -22.24 13.45 -5.12
N SER A 544 -21.39 12.41 -5.08
CA SER A 544 -19.92 12.58 -5.15
C SER A 544 -19.48 13.24 -6.45
N SER A 545 -19.92 12.73 -7.60
CA SER A 545 -19.59 13.32 -8.91
C SER A 545 -20.13 14.74 -9.12
N PHE A 546 -21.22 15.10 -8.43
CA PHE A 546 -21.76 16.45 -8.41
C PHE A 546 -20.82 17.37 -7.63
N LEU A 547 -20.37 16.95 -6.44
CA LEU A 547 -19.40 17.71 -5.65
C LEU A 547 -18.08 17.91 -6.38
N ASP A 548 -17.52 16.87 -7.01
CA ASP A 548 -16.29 16.98 -7.80
C ASP A 548 -16.38 18.12 -8.83
N LYS A 549 -17.54 18.25 -9.50
CA LYS A 549 -17.79 19.30 -10.50
C LYS A 549 -17.88 20.68 -9.86
N GLU A 550 -18.57 20.81 -8.74
CA GLU A 550 -18.74 22.09 -8.05
C GLU A 550 -17.42 22.59 -7.44
N VAL A 551 -16.63 21.69 -6.86
CA VAL A 551 -15.26 21.97 -6.38
C VAL A 551 -14.33 22.40 -7.52
N THR A 552 -14.41 21.72 -8.67
CA THR A 552 -13.62 22.08 -9.85
C THR A 552 -13.96 23.49 -10.34
N LYS A 553 -15.25 23.86 -10.37
CA LYS A 553 -15.67 25.22 -10.76
C LYS A 553 -15.21 26.28 -9.78
N ALA A 554 -15.35 26.03 -8.47
CA ALA A 554 -14.85 26.94 -7.44
C ALA A 554 -13.34 27.15 -7.61
N SER A 555 -12.58 26.09 -7.88
CA SER A 555 -11.13 26.17 -8.16
C SER A 555 -10.83 27.03 -9.39
N CYS A 556 -11.53 26.80 -10.50
CA CYS A 556 -11.38 27.58 -11.72
C CYS A 556 -11.69 29.07 -11.50
N LEU A 557 -12.71 29.40 -10.71
CA LEU A 557 -13.07 30.79 -10.39
C LEU A 557 -11.92 31.50 -9.66
N ILE A 558 -11.39 30.88 -8.60
CA ILE A 558 -10.26 31.44 -7.85
C ILE A 558 -9.02 31.60 -8.72
N GLN A 559 -8.74 30.64 -9.61
CA GLN A 559 -7.61 30.74 -10.53
C GLN A 559 -7.79 31.87 -11.55
N GLN A 560 -9.00 32.06 -12.09
CA GLN A 560 -9.30 33.18 -12.99
C GLN A 560 -9.13 34.53 -12.29
N GLN A 561 -9.60 34.66 -11.05
CA GLN A 561 -9.45 35.88 -10.27
C GLN A 561 -7.97 36.22 -9.98
N LYS A 562 -7.15 35.22 -9.65
CA LYS A 562 -5.70 35.40 -9.48
C LYS A 562 -5.04 35.91 -10.78
N GLN A 563 -5.54 35.50 -11.95
CA GLN A 563 -5.04 35.97 -13.25
C GLN A 563 -5.51 37.40 -13.61
N THR A 564 -6.71 37.80 -13.17
CA THR A 564 -7.28 39.13 -13.48
C THR A 564 -6.83 40.21 -12.49
N GLN A 565 -6.57 39.89 -11.22
CA GLN A 565 -6.02 40.82 -10.23
C GLN A 565 -4.64 41.38 -10.64
N GLY A 566 -3.90 40.69 -11.50
CA GLY A 566 -2.65 41.20 -12.08
C GLY A 566 -2.84 42.23 -13.22
N LYS A 567 -4.06 42.49 -13.71
CA LYS A 567 -4.28 43.23 -14.97
C LYS A 567 -5.18 44.45 -14.91
N THR A 568 -6.01 44.66 -13.88
CA THR A 568 -7.09 45.66 -13.99
C THR A 568 -7.26 46.49 -12.72
N LEU A 569 -7.22 47.83 -12.88
CA LEU A 569 -7.33 48.82 -11.80
C LEU A 569 -8.64 49.63 -11.81
N ILE A 570 -9.62 49.34 -12.68
CA ILE A 570 -10.75 50.27 -12.91
C ILE A 570 -12.05 49.53 -13.28
N ALA A 571 -12.91 49.22 -12.29
CA ALA A 571 -14.38 49.07 -12.39
C ALA A 571 -15.01 48.72 -11.02
N GLU A 572 -15.63 49.67 -10.33
CA GLU A 572 -16.04 49.55 -8.90
C GLU A 572 -17.45 48.97 -8.64
N SER A 573 -18.31 48.74 -9.65
CA SER A 573 -19.72 48.38 -9.41
C SER A 573 -20.11 46.90 -9.61
N GLU A 574 -19.34 46.12 -10.36
CA GLU A 574 -19.54 44.65 -10.48
C GLU A 574 -18.77 43.88 -9.40
N GLU A 575 -17.99 44.59 -8.59
CA GLU A 575 -17.03 44.04 -7.63
C GLU A 575 -17.72 43.35 -6.43
N SER A 576 -18.90 43.82 -6.01
CA SER A 576 -19.56 43.29 -4.81
C SER A 576 -20.08 41.85 -4.99
N GLN A 577 -20.78 41.55 -6.08
CA GLN A 577 -21.33 40.20 -6.30
C GLN A 577 -20.24 39.17 -6.62
N GLU A 578 -19.23 39.58 -7.38
CA GLU A 578 -18.10 38.71 -7.72
C GLU A 578 -17.22 38.44 -6.48
N SER A 579 -17.08 39.41 -5.58
CA SER A 579 -16.43 39.25 -4.29
C SER A 579 -17.16 38.24 -3.40
N GLU A 580 -18.49 38.33 -3.28
CA GLU A 580 -19.29 37.35 -2.53
C GLU A 580 -19.17 35.95 -3.12
N LYS A 581 -19.26 35.82 -4.46
CA LYS A 581 -19.09 34.54 -5.16
C LYS A 581 -17.70 33.95 -4.91
N THR A 582 -16.67 34.79 -4.94
CA THR A 582 -15.29 34.42 -4.62
C THR A 582 -15.18 33.93 -3.18
N ALA A 583 -15.75 34.65 -2.21
CA ALA A 583 -15.69 34.27 -0.80
C ALA A 583 -16.34 32.90 -0.56
N ALA A 584 -17.50 32.65 -1.17
CA ALA A 584 -18.16 31.34 -1.10
C ALA A 584 -17.34 30.23 -1.79
N ALA A 585 -16.69 30.51 -2.92
CA ALA A 585 -15.77 29.58 -3.56
C ALA A 585 -14.60 29.23 -2.64
N CYS A 586 -13.98 30.22 -1.99
CA CYS A 586 -12.90 30.01 -1.02
C CYS A 586 -13.34 29.14 0.15
N GLN A 587 -14.54 29.36 0.70
CA GLN A 587 -15.07 28.54 1.80
C GLN A 587 -15.31 27.09 1.35
N LEU A 588 -15.89 26.88 0.16
CA LEU A 588 -16.08 25.54 -0.38
C LEU A 588 -14.73 24.84 -0.63
N LEU A 589 -13.76 25.55 -1.19
CA LEU A 589 -12.43 25.01 -1.45
C LEU A 589 -11.67 24.70 -0.16
N ALA A 590 -11.78 25.52 0.88
CA ALA A 590 -11.21 25.22 2.18
C ALA A 590 -11.69 23.86 2.72
N LEU A 591 -12.95 23.50 2.45
CA LEU A 591 -13.52 22.19 2.80
C LEU A 591 -13.22 21.08 1.79
N ALA A 592 -12.91 21.42 0.54
CA ALA A 592 -12.72 20.45 -0.54
C ALA A 592 -11.25 20.12 -0.83
N CYS A 593 -10.33 20.99 -0.40
CA CYS A 593 -8.89 20.81 -0.60
C CYS A 593 -8.45 19.49 0.05
N ARG A 594 -8.34 18.46 -0.80
CA ARG A 594 -7.39 17.39 -0.61
C ARG A 594 -6.04 18.10 -0.53
N GLU A 595 -5.26 17.85 0.51
CA GLU A 595 -3.86 18.27 0.54
C GLU A 595 -3.26 17.88 -0.83
N SER A 596 -3.08 18.87 -1.70
CA SER A 596 -2.45 18.64 -2.99
C SER A 596 -1.03 18.24 -2.64
N PRO A 597 -0.52 17.09 -3.09
CA PRO A 597 0.85 16.71 -2.83
C PRO A 597 1.75 17.66 -3.63
N LEU A 598 2.08 18.82 -3.06
CA LEU A 598 3.23 19.68 -3.38
C LEU A 598 3.70 19.60 -4.85
N GLU A 599 2.82 19.90 -5.80
CA GLU A 599 3.23 20.12 -7.21
C GLU A 599 3.58 21.60 -7.48
N GLU A 600 3.43 22.51 -6.51
CA GLU A 600 3.71 23.95 -6.67
C GLU A 600 5.17 24.38 -6.43
N HIS A 601 6.12 23.45 -6.33
CA HIS A 601 7.57 23.77 -6.23
C HIS A 601 8.40 23.41 -7.46
N ILE A 602 7.79 23.22 -8.63
CA ILE A 602 8.56 23.36 -9.88
C ILE A 602 8.69 24.86 -10.14
N GLU A 603 9.86 25.37 -9.75
CA GLU A 603 10.34 26.73 -10.01
C GLU A 603 9.99 27.16 -11.45
N GLU A 604 9.31 28.29 -11.57
CA GLU A 604 9.30 29.09 -12.79
C GLU A 604 10.74 29.53 -13.09
N GLU A 605 11.52 28.66 -13.74
CA GLU A 605 12.76 29.07 -14.39
C GLU A 605 12.40 30.11 -15.47
N GLY A 606 12.86 31.34 -15.24
CA GLY A 606 12.55 32.50 -16.05
C GLY A 606 12.89 32.30 -17.53
N GLN A 607 11.84 32.30 -18.36
CA GLN A 607 12.00 32.51 -19.79
C GLN A 607 12.29 34.00 -20.06
N SER A 608 13.56 34.30 -20.28
CA SER A 608 14.04 35.57 -20.83
C SER A 608 13.55 35.73 -22.29
N PRO A 609 13.02 36.91 -22.71
CA PRO A 609 12.57 37.11 -24.07
C PRO A 609 13.74 37.49 -24.98
N ARG A 610 14.27 36.51 -25.73
CA ARG A 610 15.18 36.79 -26.86
C ARG A 610 14.42 36.85 -28.18
N LYS A 611 14.19 38.11 -28.59
CA LYS A 611 14.20 38.68 -29.95
C LYS A 611 13.81 37.79 -31.15
N LYS A 612 12.70 38.20 -31.78
CA LYS A 612 12.45 38.18 -33.23
C LYS A 612 13.70 38.59 -34.04
N ALA A 613 14.05 37.81 -35.06
CA ALA A 613 14.37 38.30 -36.41
C ALA A 613 14.46 37.12 -37.41
N GLU A 614 13.58 37.14 -38.41
CA GLU A 614 13.82 36.88 -39.85
C GLU A 614 14.56 35.60 -40.32
N ARG A 615 13.86 34.69 -41.01
CA ARG A 615 13.67 34.71 -42.49
C ARG A 615 12.94 33.46 -43.00
N GLU A 616 11.97 33.72 -43.88
CA GLU A 616 11.34 32.77 -44.79
C GLU A 616 12.35 32.24 -45.82
N ALA A 617 12.30 30.93 -46.11
CA ALA A 617 12.36 30.35 -47.46
C ALA A 617 12.39 28.80 -47.36
N GLN A 618 11.25 28.17 -47.66
CA GLN A 618 11.21 26.91 -48.41
C GLN A 618 11.03 27.25 -49.90
N PRO A 619 11.06 26.33 -50.89
CA PRO A 619 11.28 24.87 -50.83
C PRO A 619 12.27 24.35 -51.90
N THR A 620 12.84 23.14 -51.73
CA THR A 620 12.83 22.12 -52.81
C THR A 620 13.21 20.72 -52.35
N GLN A 621 12.58 19.75 -53.00
CA GLN A 621 12.70 18.30 -52.89
C GLN A 621 14.06 17.77 -53.38
N GLY A 622 14.41 16.55 -52.94
CA GLY A 622 15.02 15.58 -53.85
C GLY A 622 16.23 14.78 -53.35
N GLN A 623 15.99 13.48 -53.15
CA GLN A 623 16.85 12.34 -53.49
C GLN A 623 18.07 11.97 -52.61
N SER A 624 17.88 10.83 -51.92
CA SER A 624 18.66 9.58 -52.01
C SER A 624 20.10 9.64 -52.53
N GLY A 625 21.05 9.12 -51.74
CA GLY A 625 22.41 8.84 -52.22
C GLY A 625 23.34 8.26 -51.15
N THR A 626 23.80 7.05 -51.41
CA THR A 626 24.54 6.10 -50.58
C THR A 626 26.05 6.37 -50.49
N LEU A 627 26.67 5.82 -49.42
CA LEU A 627 28.02 5.21 -49.33
C LEU A 627 29.32 6.03 -49.25
N SER A 628 30.28 5.37 -48.57
CA SER A 628 31.75 5.53 -48.55
C SER A 628 32.30 6.47 -47.46
N THR A 629 32.88 5.99 -46.34
CA THR A 629 34.09 5.16 -46.11
C THR A 629 35.39 5.93 -46.31
N GLN A 630 36.30 5.75 -45.32
CA GLN A 630 37.74 6.07 -45.31
C GLN A 630 38.08 7.56 -45.11
N VAL A 631 39.09 8.00 -44.35
CA VAL A 631 40.42 7.48 -43.97
C VAL A 631 40.90 8.22 -42.69
N SER A 632 41.61 7.48 -41.84
CA SER A 632 42.77 7.81 -41.00
C SER A 632 43.09 9.26 -40.58
N ASN A 633 43.45 9.44 -39.31
CA ASN A 633 44.86 9.76 -38.99
C ASN A 633 45.21 9.58 -37.50
N GLU A 634 46.26 8.80 -37.28
CA GLU A 634 47.03 8.73 -36.04
C GLU A 634 47.79 10.04 -35.83
N ARG A 635 47.88 10.50 -34.57
CA ARG A 635 49.11 11.14 -34.06
C ARG A 635 49.18 11.08 -32.53
N ARG A 636 50.35 10.63 -32.07
CA ARG A 636 50.83 10.44 -30.69
C ARG A 636 51.50 11.74 -30.18
N PRO A 637 52.02 11.80 -28.94
CA PRO A 637 51.55 12.72 -27.91
C PRO A 637 52.51 13.89 -27.61
N SER A 638 52.01 14.89 -26.87
CA SER A 638 52.83 15.86 -26.15
C SER A 638 52.38 15.94 -24.68
N LEU A 639 53.29 15.57 -23.77
CA LEU A 639 53.41 16.12 -22.41
C LEU A 639 53.91 17.58 -22.51
N PRO A 640 54.00 18.41 -21.43
CA PRO A 640 53.62 18.22 -20.02
C PRO A 640 52.82 19.44 -19.46
N ASN A 641 52.41 19.40 -18.19
CA ASN A 641 52.80 20.43 -17.20
C ASN A 641 52.21 20.16 -15.81
N ALA A 642 53.07 20.35 -14.81
CA ALA A 642 52.78 20.23 -13.40
C ALA A 642 51.80 21.33 -12.95
N ILE A 643 50.78 20.94 -12.18
CA ILE A 643 49.82 21.86 -11.58
C ILE A 643 50.29 22.19 -10.16
N ALA A 644 50.59 23.46 -9.95
CA ALA A 644 50.83 24.05 -8.64
C ALA A 644 49.52 24.11 -7.84
N VAL A 645 49.58 23.69 -6.58
CA VAL A 645 48.47 23.74 -5.63
C VAL A 645 48.38 25.17 -5.08
N SER A 646 47.35 25.92 -5.47
CA SER A 646 47.03 27.22 -4.89
C SER A 646 46.20 27.08 -3.61
N VAL A 647 46.56 27.85 -2.59
CA VAL A 647 45.88 27.94 -1.29
C VAL A 647 44.46 28.53 -1.47
N PRO A 648 43.42 28.06 -0.74
CA PRO A 648 42.05 28.52 -0.96
C PRO A 648 41.79 29.88 -0.29
N ASP A 649 41.18 30.78 -1.06
CA ASP A 649 40.66 32.07 -0.64
C ASP A 649 39.36 31.88 0.18
N ARG A 650 39.28 32.49 1.37
CA ARG A 650 38.29 32.20 2.43
C ARG A 650 36.91 32.84 2.22
N ASN A 651 36.67 33.55 1.12
CA ASN A 651 35.46 34.37 0.93
C ASN A 651 34.51 33.90 -0.20
N ARG A 652 34.47 32.60 -0.54
CA ARG A 652 33.45 32.04 -1.46
C ARG A 652 32.65 30.93 -0.79
N THR A 653 31.32 31.10 -0.74
CA THR A 653 30.34 30.09 -0.31
C THR A 653 30.08 29.01 -1.36
N TYR A 654 30.60 29.17 -2.58
CA TYR A 654 30.45 28.20 -3.67
C TYR A 654 31.78 27.47 -3.91
N VAL A 655 31.80 26.16 -3.58
CA VAL A 655 32.92 25.27 -3.89
C VAL A 655 32.69 24.72 -5.31
N PRO A 656 33.56 25.02 -6.30
CA PRO A 656 33.42 24.43 -7.62
C PRO A 656 33.51 22.91 -7.52
N LEU A 657 32.52 22.21 -8.08
CA LEU A 657 32.51 20.75 -8.14
C LEU A 657 33.77 20.28 -8.86
N ARG A 658 34.54 19.41 -8.20
CA ARG A 658 35.73 18.79 -8.79
C ARG A 658 35.32 18.02 -10.05
N SER A 659 36.10 18.17 -11.12
CA SER A 659 35.91 17.39 -12.34
C SER A 659 35.98 15.89 -12.06
N ARG A 660 35.33 15.07 -12.90
CA ARG A 660 35.36 13.60 -12.78
C ARG A 660 36.79 13.04 -12.71
N SER A 661 37.74 13.68 -13.41
CA SER A 661 39.17 13.37 -13.35
C SER A 661 39.79 13.67 -11.99
N GLU A 662 39.46 14.80 -11.37
CA GLU A 662 39.98 15.20 -10.06
C GLU A 662 39.40 14.32 -8.94
N VAL A 663 38.11 13.97 -9.01
CA VAL A 663 37.48 13.05 -8.05
C VAL A 663 38.14 11.67 -8.12
N LYS A 664 38.37 11.12 -9.33
CA LYS A 664 39.06 9.83 -9.53
C LYS A 664 40.53 9.84 -9.09
N ALA A 665 41.19 11.00 -9.12
CA ALA A 665 42.57 11.14 -8.66
C ALA A 665 42.68 11.11 -7.12
N VAL A 666 41.66 11.62 -6.43
CA VAL A 666 41.59 11.70 -4.97
C VAL A 666 41.03 10.41 -4.36
N TYR A 667 40.09 9.76 -5.05
CA TYR A 667 39.45 8.53 -4.59
C TYR A 667 39.62 7.41 -5.63
N PRO A 668 40.78 6.73 -5.66
CA PRO A 668 40.96 5.57 -6.52
C PRO A 668 40.05 4.42 -6.05
N PHE A 669 39.26 3.86 -6.95
CA PHE A 669 38.45 2.69 -6.65
C PHE A 669 39.32 1.43 -6.71
N ALA A 670 39.31 0.62 -5.64
CA ALA A 670 39.88 -0.71 -5.67
C ALA A 670 39.02 -1.63 -6.56
N CYS A 671 39.66 -2.47 -7.36
CA CYS A 671 38.93 -3.50 -8.11
C CYS A 671 38.37 -4.54 -7.14
N ASP A 672 37.06 -4.77 -7.14
CA ASP A 672 36.36 -5.70 -6.22
C ASP A 672 36.92 -7.13 -6.24
N ASN A 673 37.58 -7.54 -7.33
CA ASN A 673 38.12 -8.90 -7.47
C ASN A 673 39.63 -9.02 -7.16
N CYS A 674 40.42 -7.95 -7.31
CA CYS A 674 41.88 -8.05 -7.10
C CYS A 674 42.46 -7.03 -6.10
N GLY A 675 41.63 -6.14 -5.55
CA GLY A 675 42.02 -5.16 -4.53
C GLY A 675 42.99 -4.07 -4.99
N LYS A 676 43.47 -4.11 -6.24
CA LYS A 676 44.45 -3.13 -6.74
C LYS A 676 43.75 -1.84 -7.15
N GLU A 677 44.12 -0.75 -6.49
CA GLU A 677 43.74 0.61 -6.86
C GLU A 677 44.42 1.01 -8.18
N LYS A 678 43.64 1.30 -9.22
CA LYS A 678 44.17 1.77 -10.51
C LYS A 678 43.55 3.10 -10.91
N ARG A 679 44.40 4.09 -11.19
CA ARG A 679 43.99 5.44 -11.61
C ARG A 679 43.48 5.55 -13.06
N LYS A 680 43.69 4.53 -13.88
CA LYS A 680 43.21 4.46 -15.27
C LYS A 680 42.44 3.17 -15.47
N SER A 681 41.24 3.26 -16.04
CA SER A 681 40.40 2.11 -16.41
C SER A 681 41.07 1.33 -17.53
N GLN A 682 41.99 0.44 -17.18
CA GLN A 682 42.42 -0.64 -18.06
C GLN A 682 41.67 -1.89 -17.66
N ASN A 683 40.90 -2.42 -18.61
CA ASN A 683 40.12 -3.64 -18.50
C ASN A 683 40.96 -4.73 -17.82
N CYS A 684 40.58 -5.12 -16.60
CA CYS A 684 41.09 -6.33 -15.97
C CYS A 684 40.64 -7.52 -16.83
N VAL A 685 41.54 -8.49 -17.05
CA VAL A 685 41.26 -9.68 -17.87
C VAL A 685 40.03 -10.45 -17.36
N GLY A 686 39.70 -10.35 -16.07
CA GLY A 686 38.50 -10.95 -15.48
C GLY A 686 37.18 -10.18 -15.70
N CYS A 687 37.19 -8.96 -16.22
CA CYS A 687 35.99 -8.11 -16.33
C CYS A 687 35.47 -7.94 -17.77
N LYS A 688 35.80 -8.85 -18.71
CA LYS A 688 35.29 -8.79 -20.10
C LYS A 688 33.77 -9.03 -20.25
N LEU A 689 32.99 -9.05 -19.17
CA LEU A 689 31.54 -9.29 -19.18
C LEU A 689 30.75 -8.31 -18.29
N ALA A 690 31.07 -7.01 -18.37
CA ALA A 690 30.17 -5.97 -17.90
C ALA A 690 30.25 -4.75 -18.82
N VAL A 691 29.48 -4.78 -19.91
CA VAL A 691 29.09 -3.59 -20.65
C VAL A 691 27.87 -3.03 -19.93
N TYR A 692 28.05 -2.01 -19.10
CA TYR A 692 26.98 -1.07 -18.76
C TYR A 692 27.57 0.33 -18.58
N CYS A 693 27.37 1.16 -19.59
CA CYS A 693 26.64 2.41 -19.44
C CYS A 693 26.14 2.84 -20.83
N SER A 694 24.89 3.26 -20.84
CA SER A 694 24.10 3.78 -21.96
C SER A 694 24.82 4.85 -22.77
N ARG A 695 24.42 4.97 -24.03
CA ARG A 695 24.81 6.05 -24.93
C ARG A 695 23.72 7.13 -24.89
N GLU A 696 23.49 7.69 -23.71
CA GLU A 696 22.70 8.90 -23.45
C GLU A 696 23.39 9.69 -22.33
#